data_AF-A0A517MKB6-F1
#
_entry.id   AF-A0A517MKB6-F1
#
_cell.length_a   1.000
_cell.length_b   1.000
_cell.length_c   1.000
_cell.angle_alpha   90.00
_cell.angle_beta   90.00
_cell.angle_gamma   90.00
#
_symmetry.space_group_name_H-M   'P 1'
#
loop_
_entity.id
_entity.type
_entity.pdbx_description
1 polymer ?
#
loop_
_entity_poly.entity_id
_entity_poly.type
_entity_poly.pdbx_seq_one_letter_code
_entity_poly.pdbx_strand_id
1 'polypeptide(L)'
;MQRRSLRFWTRVSFSILACCFSIGARAEDGPGFKVHLLNAESEFSAATAIDINQDGKVDIVCGAWWYEAPHWTKHRFREVPQIRGRFDDYSNLAMDVDRDGLKDIVSANYRSNSLYWCRNPGIDKNGKPLPEPWSMQIIDRPGASETGRLVDIDGDGHIDVLPNGLKFAAWYEAKIPDSAAANATSSVTVDWQRHDLPSELNGHGIGAGDLNNDGRTDVIGPNGWAEGPSDPRNGRWTWHPEFQLAKDCGLPILVADVDQDGDNDLIWGRGHNVGLYWTEQRSPESEAWSFDESIDADNSDLQAVHPSLLPGRWVTHAIDTSFSCAHTLMLADIDQDGRDDLVVGKRFQGHDGRDPGENDPLTVRWYKMPTPETPTWTSHIISSGGKCAIDLDSVCTDLDGDGDVDILAPSRGGLHWIENLGSISPLPETTSVSNNSNQAELQQVIGDNQLQTTAALLELGQRREDIRRSMELVMGPLPTAQSRIPLDVQVEQVTRLEKYTRIKLTYTSDRTSRVPAYLLVPHAIAEPAPAMLCLHPTQFELGKAQICGMGGKPSRFYAHELASRGFVCLAPDYPSFAEYSFDFDTANPPYVSGSMKAIWDNIRGVDLLENLPCVSRDQIGVIGHSLGGHNALFTAVFDQRLRATVTSCGFTAFADYYGGNLKGWTTPRYMPRIQTVYEGQPDKLPFDFTEVLEAIAPRPLFVSAPKADSNFEVKGVHTCEDAVTPVYQFLQAEDNLHFQYPDCEHDFPEDVREQVYQWLEKALKK
;
A
#
# COMPACT_ATOMS: atom_id res chain seq x y z
N MET A 1 -58.48 38.34 62.30
CA MET A 1 -59.30 37.19 61.86
C MET A 1 -58.58 36.54 60.68
N GLN A 2 -57.79 35.49 60.93
CA GLN A 2 -58.06 34.07 60.59
C GLN A 2 -58.29 33.85 59.08
N ARG A 3 -57.50 33.03 58.37
CA ARG A 3 -57.12 31.64 58.68
C ARG A 3 -55.70 31.25 58.25
N ARG A 4 -55.16 30.31 59.02
CA ARG A 4 -53.89 29.59 58.90
C ARG A 4 -53.90 28.57 57.75
N SER A 5 -52.74 28.32 57.16
CA SER A 5 -52.26 26.95 56.91
C SER A 5 -50.74 26.90 56.98
N LEU A 6 -50.23 26.00 57.84
CA LEU A 6 -48.82 25.61 57.95
C LEU A 6 -48.46 24.77 56.71
N ARG A 7 -47.23 24.92 56.21
CA ARG A 7 -46.53 23.83 55.50
C ARG A 7 -45.11 23.68 56.04
N PHE A 8 -44.83 22.45 56.43
CA PHE A 8 -43.56 21.92 56.92
C PHE A 8 -42.57 21.71 55.75
N TRP A 9 -41.29 21.71 56.10
CA TRP A 9 -40.13 21.56 55.25
C TRP A 9 -39.96 20.14 54.67
N THR A 10 -39.53 20.06 53.42
CA THR A 10 -38.64 18.97 52.94
C THR A 10 -37.73 19.54 51.85
N ARG A 11 -36.42 19.42 52.05
CA ARG A 11 -35.38 19.88 51.13
C ARG A 11 -35.45 19.06 49.83
N VAL A 12 -35.56 19.73 48.68
CA VAL A 12 -35.26 19.15 47.37
C VAL A 12 -34.02 19.86 46.85
N SER A 13 -32.90 19.13 46.78
CA SER A 13 -31.70 19.57 46.08
C SER A 13 -31.97 19.48 44.58
N PHE A 14 -31.99 20.63 43.89
CA PHE A 14 -31.91 20.67 42.43
C PHE A 14 -30.47 20.35 42.02
N SER A 15 -30.26 19.13 41.53
CA SER A 15 -29.07 18.82 40.73
C SER A 15 -29.43 19.14 39.27
N ILE A 16 -28.77 20.16 38.72
CA ILE A 16 -28.81 20.47 37.29
C ILE A 16 -28.03 19.34 36.60
N LEU A 17 -28.74 18.43 35.94
CA LEU A 17 -28.14 17.46 35.03
C LEU A 17 -27.64 18.24 33.80
N ALA A 18 -26.35 18.55 33.76
CA ALA A 18 -25.71 18.94 32.51
C ALA A 18 -25.64 17.68 31.63
N CYS A 19 -26.49 17.61 30.62
CA CYS A 19 -26.36 16.63 29.54
C CYS A 19 -25.08 16.95 28.77
N CYS A 20 -23.96 16.34 29.18
CA CYS A 20 -22.82 16.18 28.31
C CYS A 20 -23.21 15.19 27.21
N PHE A 21 -23.54 15.68 26.02
CA PHE A 21 -23.43 14.86 24.80
C PHE A 21 -21.95 14.64 24.56
N SER A 22 -21.40 13.57 25.15
CA SER A 22 -20.19 12.95 24.63
C SER A 22 -20.56 12.34 23.28
N ILE A 23 -20.20 13.03 22.21
CA ILE A 23 -20.07 12.38 20.90
C ILE A 23 -18.82 11.50 21.04
N GLY A 24 -19.01 10.30 21.57
CA GLY A 24 -18.05 9.23 21.35
C GLY A 24 -18.14 8.88 19.88
N ALA A 25 -17.03 8.97 19.16
CA ALA A 25 -16.90 8.19 17.95
C ALA A 25 -17.19 6.74 18.33
N ARG A 26 -18.26 6.15 17.79
CA ARG A 26 -18.42 4.70 17.84
C ARG A 26 -17.23 4.14 17.06
N ALA A 27 -16.40 3.34 17.71
CA ALA A 27 -15.55 2.40 16.97
C ALA A 27 -16.50 1.61 16.06
N GLU A 28 -16.22 1.53 14.77
CA GLU A 28 -17.00 0.67 13.89
C GLU A 28 -16.86 -0.77 14.39
N ASP A 29 -18.02 -1.37 14.67
CA ASP A 29 -18.17 -2.73 15.18
C ASP A 29 -17.72 -3.72 14.07
N GLY A 30 -16.44 -4.06 14.04
CA GLY A 30 -15.89 -5.12 13.19
C GLY A 30 -15.64 -6.42 13.98
N PRO A 31 -15.45 -7.55 13.30
CA PRO A 31 -15.14 -8.81 13.96
C PRO A 31 -13.84 -8.76 14.79
N GLY A 32 -13.78 -9.57 15.84
CA GLY A 32 -12.54 -9.85 16.56
C GLY A 32 -11.72 -10.93 15.86
N PHE A 33 -10.39 -10.92 16.02
CA PHE A 33 -9.52 -11.95 15.43
C PHE A 33 -8.55 -12.54 16.45
N LYS A 34 -8.18 -13.79 16.23
CA LYS A 34 -7.13 -14.48 16.98
C LYS A 34 -6.21 -15.28 16.07
N VAL A 35 -4.92 -14.99 16.17
CA VAL A 35 -3.89 -15.65 15.36
C VAL A 35 -3.38 -16.91 16.07
N HIS A 36 -3.56 -18.07 15.42
CA HIS A 36 -3.01 -19.35 15.82
C HIS A 36 -1.79 -19.70 14.96
N LEU A 37 -0.72 -20.15 15.62
CA LEU A 37 0.45 -20.69 14.94
C LEU A 37 0.27 -22.21 14.78
N LEU A 38 0.03 -22.65 13.55
CA LEU A 38 -0.16 -24.07 13.25
C LEU A 38 1.17 -24.79 13.05
N ASN A 39 2.11 -24.16 12.32
CA ASN A 39 3.44 -24.72 12.11
C ASN A 39 4.50 -23.63 11.92
N ALA A 40 5.35 -23.47 12.94
CA ALA A 40 6.46 -22.51 12.96
C ALA A 40 7.62 -22.87 12.02
N GLU A 41 7.71 -24.12 11.59
CA GLU A 41 8.77 -24.64 10.71
C GLU A 41 8.33 -24.67 9.24
N SER A 42 7.10 -24.24 8.93
CA SER A 42 6.64 -24.17 7.54
C SER A 42 7.32 -23.03 6.81
N GLU A 43 7.94 -23.32 5.67
CA GLU A 43 8.50 -22.32 4.74
C GLU A 43 7.72 -22.24 3.42
N PHE A 44 6.55 -22.86 3.36
CA PHE A 44 5.70 -22.92 2.18
C PHE A 44 4.89 -21.63 2.02
N SER A 45 4.73 -21.19 0.78
CA SER A 45 4.09 -19.91 0.43
C SER A 45 2.64 -20.07 -0.03
N ALA A 46 2.16 -21.31 -0.17
CA ALA A 46 0.82 -21.62 -0.62
C ALA A 46 0.10 -22.57 0.34
N ALA A 47 -1.19 -22.35 0.51
CA ALA A 47 -2.06 -23.22 1.28
C ALA A 47 -3.50 -23.16 0.76
N THR A 48 -4.26 -24.20 1.04
CA THR A 48 -5.69 -24.27 0.77
C THR A 48 -6.37 -25.07 1.86
N ALA A 49 -7.69 -25.10 1.81
CA ALA A 49 -8.52 -25.70 2.84
C ALA A 49 -9.62 -26.54 2.18
N ILE A 50 -9.66 -27.82 2.50
CA ILE A 50 -10.60 -28.81 1.93
C ILE A 50 -10.81 -29.96 2.91
N ASP A 51 -11.99 -30.57 2.90
CA ASP A 51 -12.24 -31.84 3.60
C ASP A 51 -11.57 -32.99 2.83
N ILE A 52 -10.36 -33.37 3.25
CA ILE A 52 -9.51 -34.34 2.52
C ILE A 52 -10.00 -35.76 2.75
N ASN A 53 -10.46 -36.04 3.97
CA ASN A 53 -10.85 -37.37 4.45
C ASN A 53 -12.37 -37.61 4.42
N GLN A 54 -13.16 -36.62 3.98
CA GLN A 54 -14.63 -36.64 3.94
C GLN A 54 -15.27 -36.86 5.31
N ASP A 55 -14.66 -36.35 6.39
CA ASP A 55 -15.23 -36.43 7.74
C ASP A 55 -16.21 -35.30 8.07
N GLY A 56 -16.41 -34.37 7.13
CA GLY A 56 -17.28 -33.21 7.24
C GLY A 56 -16.62 -31.98 7.87
N LYS A 57 -15.30 -32.01 8.10
CA LYS A 57 -14.53 -30.86 8.60
C LYS A 57 -13.51 -30.42 7.56
N VAL A 58 -13.19 -29.13 7.58
CA VAL A 58 -12.23 -28.55 6.66
C VAL A 58 -10.81 -28.80 7.16
N ASP A 59 -10.04 -29.58 6.40
CA ASP A 59 -8.61 -29.77 6.65
C ASP A 59 -7.77 -28.70 5.93
N ILE A 60 -6.51 -28.56 6.32
CA ILE A 60 -5.58 -27.61 5.71
C ILE A 60 -4.53 -28.35 4.87
N VAL A 61 -4.27 -27.90 3.65
CA VAL A 61 -3.11 -28.30 2.83
C VAL A 61 -2.11 -27.15 2.80
N CYS A 62 -0.84 -27.42 3.10
CA CYS A 62 0.24 -26.45 2.94
C CYS A 62 1.54 -27.15 2.52
N GLY A 63 1.99 -26.87 1.29
CA GLY A 63 3.17 -27.50 0.71
C GLY A 63 3.08 -29.02 0.66
N ALA A 64 4.04 -29.69 1.30
CA ALA A 64 4.14 -31.15 1.31
C ALA A 64 3.19 -31.86 2.31
N TRP A 65 2.40 -31.09 3.07
CA TRP A 65 1.66 -31.57 4.23
C TRP A 65 0.19 -31.21 4.17
N TRP A 66 -0.63 -32.04 4.79
CA TRP A 66 -1.97 -31.64 5.21
C TRP A 66 -2.15 -31.82 6.71
N TYR A 67 -3.09 -31.08 7.30
CA TYR A 67 -3.33 -30.98 8.73
C TYR A 67 -4.80 -31.27 9.01
N GLU A 68 -5.05 -32.39 9.68
CA GLU A 68 -6.37 -32.96 9.92
C GLU A 68 -7.12 -32.22 11.04
N ALA A 69 -8.28 -31.67 10.73
CA ALA A 69 -9.14 -30.99 11.70
C ALA A 69 -9.77 -31.97 12.71
N PRO A 70 -10.11 -31.52 13.93
CA PRO A 70 -9.85 -30.19 14.51
C PRO A 70 -8.50 -30.12 15.26
N HIS A 71 -7.73 -31.21 15.27
CA HIS A 71 -6.49 -31.31 16.06
C HIS A 71 -5.24 -30.90 15.29
N TRP A 72 -5.40 -30.56 14.00
CA TRP A 72 -4.34 -30.21 13.06
C TRP A 72 -3.25 -31.28 12.99
N THR A 73 -3.66 -32.56 13.01
CA THR A 73 -2.73 -33.69 12.96
C THR A 73 -2.03 -33.69 11.60
N LYS A 74 -0.70 -33.61 11.60
CA LYS A 74 0.12 -33.40 10.40
C LYS A 74 0.41 -34.71 9.65
N HIS A 75 0.14 -34.74 8.35
CA HIS A 75 0.29 -35.90 7.45
C HIS A 75 1.01 -35.50 6.14
N ARG A 76 1.82 -36.40 5.55
CA ARG A 76 2.75 -36.04 4.46
C ARG A 76 2.32 -36.59 3.10
N PHE A 77 1.41 -35.93 2.41
CA PHE A 77 0.82 -36.53 1.20
C PHE A 77 1.67 -36.43 -0.08
N ARG A 78 2.63 -35.50 -0.19
CA ARG A 78 3.45 -35.33 -1.41
C ARG A 78 4.89 -34.88 -1.12
N GLU A 79 5.72 -34.90 -2.16
CA GLU A 79 7.05 -34.31 -2.17
C GLU A 79 7.00 -32.94 -2.85
N VAL A 80 7.56 -31.90 -2.20
CA VAL A 80 7.75 -30.58 -2.81
C VAL A 80 9.26 -30.31 -2.88
N PRO A 81 9.85 -30.21 -4.08
CA PRO A 81 11.28 -30.03 -4.23
C PRO A 81 11.71 -28.61 -3.81
N GLN A 82 12.91 -28.52 -3.25
CA GLN A 82 13.59 -27.24 -3.06
C GLN A 82 14.45 -26.95 -4.29
N ILE A 83 14.12 -25.89 -5.02
CA ILE A 83 14.82 -25.45 -6.24
C ILE A 83 15.46 -24.09 -5.96
N ARG A 84 16.78 -23.99 -6.13
CA ARG A 84 17.54 -22.75 -5.87
C ARG A 84 17.25 -22.15 -4.47
N GLY A 85 17.17 -23.02 -3.46
CA GLY A 85 17.00 -22.62 -2.06
C GLY A 85 15.57 -22.32 -1.61
N ARG A 86 14.55 -22.55 -2.45
CA ARG A 86 13.13 -22.34 -2.10
C ARG A 86 12.29 -23.55 -2.46
N PHE A 87 11.28 -23.84 -1.66
CA PHE A 87 10.26 -24.83 -2.02
C PHE A 87 9.48 -24.36 -3.25
N ASP A 88 9.24 -25.27 -4.18
CA ASP A 88 8.48 -25.00 -5.39
C ASP A 88 6.98 -25.30 -5.15
N ASP A 89 6.39 -24.48 -4.29
CA ASP A 89 4.98 -24.52 -3.87
C ASP A 89 4.43 -23.09 -3.91
N TYR A 90 3.94 -22.72 -5.09
CA TYR A 90 3.48 -21.37 -5.42
C TYR A 90 1.95 -21.27 -5.45
N SER A 91 1.24 -22.40 -5.58
CA SER A 91 -0.22 -22.48 -5.49
C SER A 91 -0.69 -23.87 -5.09
N ASN A 92 -1.82 -23.92 -4.40
CA ASN A 92 -2.51 -25.15 -4.01
C ASN A 92 -3.99 -25.06 -4.37
N LEU A 93 -4.30 -25.27 -5.65
CA LEU A 93 -5.64 -25.11 -6.20
C LEU A 93 -6.46 -26.39 -5.95
N ALA A 94 -7.48 -26.28 -5.12
CA ALA A 94 -8.32 -27.42 -4.77
C ALA A 94 -9.49 -27.62 -5.74
N MET A 95 -9.46 -28.68 -6.53
CA MET A 95 -10.53 -29.00 -7.49
C MET A 95 -10.70 -30.51 -7.66
N ASP A 96 -11.90 -30.95 -8.04
CA ASP A 96 -12.15 -32.37 -8.35
C ASP A 96 -11.82 -32.60 -9.83
N VAL A 97 -10.61 -33.09 -10.11
CA VAL A 97 -10.07 -33.15 -11.48
C VAL A 97 -10.63 -34.34 -12.24
N ASP A 98 -10.83 -35.48 -11.59
CA ASP A 98 -11.29 -36.70 -12.24
C ASP A 98 -12.76 -37.07 -11.98
N ARG A 99 -13.51 -36.17 -11.31
CA ARG A 99 -14.94 -36.29 -10.99
C ARG A 99 -15.25 -37.51 -10.13
N ASP A 100 -14.34 -37.86 -9.23
CA ASP A 100 -14.57 -38.94 -8.25
C ASP A 100 -15.22 -38.43 -6.95
N GLY A 101 -15.47 -37.12 -6.84
CA GLY A 101 -16.07 -36.47 -5.68
C GLY A 101 -15.07 -36.09 -4.59
N LEU A 102 -13.77 -36.35 -4.78
CA LEU A 102 -12.70 -35.90 -3.91
C LEU A 102 -12.03 -34.67 -4.50
N LYS A 103 -11.70 -33.70 -3.65
CA LYS A 103 -10.86 -32.58 -4.08
C LYS A 103 -9.41 -33.04 -4.16
N ASP A 104 -8.81 -32.76 -5.30
CA ASP A 104 -7.39 -32.93 -5.60
C ASP A 104 -6.65 -31.60 -5.46
N ILE A 105 -5.32 -31.64 -5.63
CA ILE A 105 -4.48 -30.44 -5.62
C ILE A 105 -3.83 -30.25 -7.00
N VAL A 106 -4.07 -29.09 -7.60
CA VAL A 106 -3.34 -28.59 -8.78
C VAL A 106 -2.37 -27.50 -8.35
N SER A 107 -1.14 -27.56 -8.82
CA SER A 107 -0.11 -26.56 -8.51
C SER A 107 0.53 -25.99 -9.77
N ALA A 108 0.46 -24.66 -9.92
CA ALA A 108 1.24 -23.86 -10.85
C ALA A 108 2.50 -23.33 -10.17
N ASN A 109 3.67 -23.52 -10.79
CA ASN A 109 4.95 -23.29 -10.11
C ASN A 109 5.95 -22.45 -10.90
N TYR A 110 6.68 -21.61 -10.18
CA TYR A 110 7.64 -20.67 -10.76
C TYR A 110 8.95 -21.34 -11.14
N ARG A 111 9.53 -22.19 -10.29
CA ARG A 111 10.94 -22.60 -10.45
C ARG A 111 11.08 -23.81 -11.34
N SER A 112 10.19 -24.78 -11.19
CA SER A 112 10.14 -25.92 -12.12
C SER A 112 9.44 -25.61 -13.43
N ASN A 113 8.80 -24.44 -13.56
CA ASN A 113 7.93 -24.06 -14.67
C ASN A 113 6.81 -25.09 -14.92
N SER A 114 6.34 -25.79 -13.88
CA SER A 114 5.39 -26.89 -14.04
C SER A 114 3.99 -26.51 -13.59
N LEU A 115 3.02 -27.04 -14.32
CA LEU A 115 1.65 -27.20 -13.89
C LEU A 115 1.43 -28.70 -13.67
N TYR A 116 1.01 -29.11 -12.47
CA TYR A 116 0.81 -30.52 -12.17
C TYR A 116 -0.40 -30.73 -11.26
N TRP A 117 -0.94 -31.94 -11.34
CA TRP A 117 -2.06 -32.43 -10.55
C TRP A 117 -1.59 -33.56 -9.62
N CYS A 118 -1.99 -33.49 -8.34
CA CYS A 118 -1.84 -34.51 -7.33
C CYS A 118 -3.22 -35.04 -6.93
N ARG A 119 -3.48 -36.30 -7.30
CA ARG A 119 -4.77 -36.96 -7.07
C ARG A 119 -4.92 -37.40 -5.61
N ASN A 120 -6.03 -37.03 -4.97
CA ASN A 120 -6.46 -37.55 -3.69
C ASN A 120 -6.89 -39.03 -3.86
N PRO A 121 -6.22 -39.99 -3.21
CA PRO A 121 -6.60 -41.39 -3.31
C PRO A 121 -7.82 -41.74 -2.45
N GLY A 122 -8.28 -40.82 -1.60
CA GLY A 122 -9.30 -41.06 -0.59
C GLY A 122 -8.76 -41.77 0.66
N ILE A 123 -9.68 -42.22 1.49
CA ILE A 123 -9.41 -42.95 2.73
C ILE A 123 -9.68 -44.45 2.59
N ASP A 124 -8.96 -45.24 3.39
CA ASP A 124 -9.23 -46.65 3.58
C ASP A 124 -10.51 -46.85 4.39
N LYS A 125 -10.98 -48.10 4.44
CA LYS A 125 -12.19 -48.50 5.16
C LYS A 125 -12.19 -48.20 6.68
N ASN A 126 -11.04 -47.83 7.25
CA ASN A 126 -10.89 -47.46 8.66
C ASN A 126 -10.76 -45.95 8.85
N GLY A 127 -10.96 -45.15 7.80
CA GLY A 127 -10.80 -43.70 7.83
C GLY A 127 -9.35 -43.23 7.71
N LYS A 128 -8.41 -44.12 7.36
CA LYS A 128 -6.99 -43.74 7.24
C LYS A 128 -6.66 -43.38 5.78
N PRO A 129 -5.92 -42.29 5.51
CA PRO A 129 -5.47 -41.97 4.14
C PRO A 129 -4.79 -43.16 3.44
N LEU A 130 -5.17 -43.41 2.19
CA LEU A 130 -4.55 -44.42 1.32
C LEU A 130 -3.09 -44.03 0.98
N PRO A 131 -2.21 -44.99 0.62
CA PRO A 131 -0.76 -44.86 0.81
C PRO A 131 -0.10 -43.65 0.13
N GLU A 132 0.86 -43.06 0.86
CA GLU A 132 1.73 -41.96 0.43
C GLU A 132 2.88 -42.43 -0.49
N PRO A 133 3.35 -41.58 -1.43
CA PRO A 133 2.81 -40.26 -1.80
C PRO A 133 1.64 -40.34 -2.80
N TRP A 134 0.77 -39.33 -2.80
CA TRP A 134 -0.31 -39.16 -3.79
C TRP A 134 0.24 -39.22 -5.22
N SER A 135 -0.54 -39.78 -6.14
CA SER A 135 -0.16 -39.89 -7.54
C SER A 135 -0.08 -38.49 -8.16
N MET A 136 1.05 -38.17 -8.81
CA MET A 136 1.28 -36.91 -9.49
C MET A 136 1.33 -37.10 -11.01
N GLN A 137 0.61 -36.24 -11.73
CA GLN A 137 0.66 -36.12 -13.18
C GLN A 137 1.07 -34.69 -13.56
N ILE A 138 2.11 -34.56 -14.41
CA ILE A 138 2.42 -33.28 -15.03
C ILE A 138 1.33 -32.97 -16.07
N ILE A 139 0.68 -31.82 -15.92
CA ILE A 139 -0.29 -31.29 -16.87
C ILE A 139 0.46 -30.66 -18.05
N ASP A 140 1.34 -29.70 -17.77
CA ASP A 140 2.15 -28.99 -18.77
C ASP A 140 3.40 -28.35 -18.11
N ARG A 141 4.29 -27.79 -18.94
CA ARG A 141 5.42 -26.94 -18.52
C ARG A 141 5.43 -25.61 -19.27
N PRO A 142 4.41 -24.75 -19.08
CA PRO A 142 4.23 -23.56 -19.90
C PRO A 142 5.24 -22.44 -19.62
N GLY A 143 5.78 -22.39 -18.39
CA GLY A 143 6.69 -21.34 -17.96
C GLY A 143 6.54 -21.05 -16.47
N ALA A 144 7.29 -20.07 -15.98
CA ALA A 144 7.24 -19.65 -14.58
C ALA A 144 5.88 -19.04 -14.26
N SER A 145 5.22 -19.54 -13.21
CA SER A 145 3.97 -19.01 -12.69
C SER A 145 4.04 -18.81 -11.18
N GLU A 146 3.65 -17.64 -10.69
CA GLU A 146 3.71 -17.34 -9.24
C GLU A 146 2.47 -17.77 -8.48
N THR A 147 1.37 -18.06 -9.19
CA THR A 147 0.17 -18.69 -8.66
C THR A 147 -0.70 -19.16 -9.85
N GLY A 148 -1.88 -19.71 -9.57
CA GLY A 148 -2.95 -19.89 -10.54
C GLY A 148 -4.31 -19.58 -9.92
N ARG A 149 -5.35 -19.54 -10.75
CA ARG A 149 -6.73 -19.32 -10.31
C ARG A 149 -7.64 -20.39 -10.88
N LEU A 150 -8.69 -20.67 -10.12
CA LEU A 150 -9.76 -21.57 -10.49
C LEU A 150 -10.92 -20.73 -11.00
N VAL A 151 -11.27 -20.88 -12.28
CA VAL A 151 -12.24 -20.03 -12.98
C VAL A 151 -12.98 -20.90 -13.98
N ASP A 152 -14.31 -20.81 -14.03
CA ASP A 152 -15.10 -21.39 -15.13
C ASP A 152 -15.01 -20.44 -16.34
N ILE A 153 -14.00 -20.61 -17.19
CA ILE A 153 -13.71 -19.66 -18.27
C ILE A 153 -14.69 -19.82 -19.42
N ASP A 154 -15.15 -21.04 -19.67
CA ASP A 154 -16.02 -21.35 -20.79
C ASP A 154 -17.51 -21.45 -20.46
N GLY A 155 -17.87 -21.32 -19.19
CA GLY A 155 -19.24 -21.23 -18.70
C GLY A 155 -19.98 -22.57 -18.70
N ASP A 156 -19.26 -23.69 -18.72
CA ASP A 156 -19.86 -25.03 -18.72
C ASP A 156 -20.19 -25.58 -17.32
N GLY A 157 -19.87 -24.82 -16.27
CA GLY A 157 -20.07 -25.19 -14.87
C GLY A 157 -18.97 -26.09 -14.29
N HIS A 158 -17.92 -26.38 -15.06
CA HIS A 158 -16.70 -27.02 -14.59
C HIS A 158 -15.59 -25.98 -14.46
N ILE A 159 -14.86 -26.07 -13.35
CA ILE A 159 -13.79 -25.12 -13.05
C ILE A 159 -12.56 -25.45 -13.89
N ASP A 160 -11.97 -24.44 -14.52
CA ASP A 160 -10.71 -24.50 -15.25
C ASP A 160 -9.54 -23.95 -14.42
N VAL A 161 -8.32 -24.17 -14.91
CA VAL A 161 -7.10 -23.64 -14.30
C VAL A 161 -6.53 -22.51 -15.15
N LEU A 162 -6.37 -21.34 -14.55
CA LEU A 162 -5.75 -20.14 -15.13
C LEU A 162 -4.44 -19.80 -14.39
N PRO A 163 -3.27 -20.28 -14.85
CA PRO A 163 -1.98 -19.91 -14.28
C PRO A 163 -1.62 -18.45 -14.55
N ASN A 164 -0.98 -17.78 -13.58
CA ASN A 164 -0.33 -16.49 -13.81
C ASN A 164 1.03 -16.69 -14.52
N GLY A 165 1.02 -16.75 -15.85
CA GLY A 165 2.25 -16.96 -16.61
C GLY A 165 3.04 -15.67 -16.87
N LEU A 166 4.30 -15.62 -16.42
CA LEU A 166 5.16 -14.45 -16.66
C LEU A 166 5.54 -14.24 -18.14
N LYS A 167 5.47 -15.30 -18.95
CA LYS A 167 5.88 -15.30 -20.37
C LYS A 167 4.92 -16.11 -21.26
N PHE A 168 3.76 -16.46 -20.74
CA PHE A 168 2.71 -17.17 -21.45
C PHE A 168 1.36 -16.78 -20.84
N ALA A 169 0.31 -16.87 -21.63
CA ALA A 169 -1.06 -16.71 -21.16
C ALA A 169 -1.87 -17.85 -21.77
N ALA A 170 -2.44 -18.69 -20.92
CA ALA A 170 -3.26 -19.83 -21.33
C ALA A 170 -4.12 -20.30 -20.16
N TRP A 171 -5.23 -20.94 -20.48
CA TRP A 171 -6.04 -21.68 -19.51
C TRP A 171 -6.10 -23.17 -19.88
N TYR A 172 -6.45 -23.99 -18.88
CA TYR A 172 -6.40 -25.44 -18.98
C TYR A 172 -7.72 -26.07 -18.54
N GLU A 173 -8.35 -26.77 -19.48
CA GLU A 173 -9.59 -27.53 -19.31
C GLU A 173 -9.24 -29.00 -19.01
N ALA A 174 -9.84 -29.59 -17.98
CA ALA A 174 -9.75 -31.03 -17.73
C ALA A 174 -10.83 -31.79 -18.51
N LYS A 175 -10.45 -32.53 -19.56
CA LYS A 175 -11.35 -33.41 -20.31
C LYS A 175 -11.34 -34.83 -19.78
N ILE A 176 -12.53 -35.25 -19.37
CA ILE A 176 -12.75 -36.56 -18.79
C ILE A 176 -13.61 -37.38 -19.76
N PRO A 177 -13.16 -38.57 -20.20
CA PRO A 177 -14.01 -39.46 -20.98
C PRO A 177 -15.23 -39.90 -20.15
N ASP A 178 -16.44 -39.88 -20.74
CA ASP A 178 -17.69 -40.34 -20.11
C ASP A 178 -17.61 -41.73 -19.46
N SER A 179 -16.61 -42.54 -19.84
CA SER A 179 -16.40 -43.91 -19.35
C SER A 179 -15.51 -44.05 -18.10
N ALA A 180 -15.00 -42.96 -17.51
CA ALA A 180 -13.99 -43.02 -16.43
C ALA A 180 -14.55 -43.01 -14.99
N ALA A 181 -15.86 -42.81 -14.79
CA ALA A 181 -16.50 -42.70 -13.47
C ALA A 181 -16.56 -44.01 -12.64
N ALA A 182 -15.78 -45.04 -12.97
CA ALA A 182 -15.81 -46.32 -12.25
C ALA A 182 -14.49 -47.09 -12.35
N ASN A 183 -13.57 -46.88 -11.40
CA ASN A 183 -12.85 -47.92 -10.65
C ASN A 183 -11.67 -47.34 -9.83
N ALA A 184 -11.80 -47.40 -8.51
CA ALA A 184 -10.90 -46.82 -7.50
C ALA A 184 -9.53 -47.51 -7.32
N THR A 185 -8.89 -48.06 -8.36
CA THR A 185 -7.65 -48.87 -8.16
C THR A 185 -6.54 -48.75 -9.20
N SER A 186 -6.57 -47.77 -10.11
CA SER A 186 -5.47 -47.56 -11.06
C SER A 186 -5.31 -46.09 -11.42
N SER A 187 -4.07 -45.68 -11.73
CA SER A 187 -3.71 -44.34 -12.18
C SER A 187 -4.69 -43.82 -13.25
N VAL A 188 -5.54 -42.88 -12.88
CA VAL A 188 -6.39 -42.15 -13.84
C VAL A 188 -5.49 -41.16 -14.57
N THR A 189 -5.52 -41.19 -15.90
CA THR A 189 -4.88 -40.16 -16.73
C THR A 189 -5.98 -39.27 -17.25
N VAL A 190 -5.96 -38.00 -16.86
CA VAL A 190 -6.89 -36.98 -17.35
C VAL A 190 -6.27 -36.30 -18.57
N ASP A 191 -7.07 -36.09 -19.62
CA ASP A 191 -6.67 -35.35 -20.81
C ASP A 191 -6.83 -33.86 -20.54
N TRP A 192 -5.73 -33.12 -20.57
CA TRP A 192 -5.74 -31.68 -20.29
C TRP A 192 -5.61 -30.91 -21.61
N GLN A 193 -6.57 -30.02 -21.86
CA GLN A 193 -6.56 -29.17 -23.05
C GLN A 193 -6.07 -27.78 -22.69
N ARG A 194 -5.04 -27.35 -23.38
CA ARG A 194 -4.50 -25.99 -23.27
C ARG A 194 -5.16 -25.10 -24.31
N HIS A 195 -5.61 -23.93 -23.86
CA HIS A 195 -6.17 -22.89 -24.70
C HIS A 195 -5.30 -21.63 -24.54
N ASP A 196 -4.61 -21.24 -25.61
CA ASP A 196 -3.76 -20.05 -25.60
C ASP A 196 -4.60 -18.76 -25.60
N LEU A 197 -4.20 -17.81 -24.76
CA LEU A 197 -4.78 -16.47 -24.66
C LEU A 197 -3.87 -15.45 -25.37
N PRO A 198 -4.34 -14.22 -25.62
CA PRO A 198 -3.48 -13.15 -26.16
C PRO A 198 -2.20 -12.96 -25.34
N SER A 199 -1.06 -12.88 -26.02
CA SER A 199 0.27 -12.77 -25.38
C SER A 199 0.48 -11.46 -24.61
N GLU A 200 -0.35 -10.47 -24.87
CA GLU A 200 -0.40 -9.17 -24.21
C GLU A 200 -0.79 -9.29 -22.73
N LEU A 201 -1.43 -10.39 -22.33
CA LEU A 201 -1.74 -10.73 -20.94
C LEU A 201 -0.52 -11.19 -20.13
N ASN A 202 0.58 -11.55 -20.78
CA ASN A 202 1.79 -11.98 -20.08
C ASN A 202 2.27 -10.90 -19.10
N GLY A 203 2.51 -11.26 -17.85
CA GLY A 203 2.98 -10.29 -16.87
C GLY A 203 2.95 -10.81 -15.45
N HIS A 204 3.29 -9.91 -14.52
CA HIS A 204 3.10 -10.15 -13.10
C HIS A 204 1.72 -9.58 -12.73
N GLY A 205 0.73 -10.47 -12.64
CA GLY A 205 -0.68 -10.09 -12.46
C GLY A 205 -1.57 -10.87 -13.43
N ILE A 206 -2.56 -11.60 -12.92
CA ILE A 206 -3.65 -12.13 -13.74
C ILE A 206 -4.96 -12.07 -12.95
N GLY A 207 -6.03 -11.73 -13.65
CA GLY A 207 -7.40 -11.70 -13.11
C GLY A 207 -8.37 -12.34 -14.08
N ALA A 208 -9.56 -12.65 -13.58
CA ALA A 208 -10.68 -13.07 -14.41
C ALA A 208 -11.99 -12.60 -13.80
N GLY A 209 -12.94 -12.20 -14.64
CA GLY A 209 -14.25 -11.67 -14.25
C GLY A 209 -14.96 -11.05 -15.46
N ASP A 210 -16.24 -10.72 -15.32
CA ASP A 210 -17.04 -10.09 -16.39
C ASP A 210 -16.82 -8.57 -16.37
N LEU A 211 -15.78 -8.07 -17.04
CA LEU A 211 -15.34 -6.68 -16.90
C LEU A 211 -16.25 -5.70 -17.65
N ASN A 212 -16.96 -6.18 -18.67
CA ASN A 212 -17.84 -5.37 -19.52
C ASN A 212 -19.34 -5.65 -19.31
N ASN A 213 -19.70 -6.47 -18.32
CA ASN A 213 -21.07 -6.86 -17.96
C ASN A 213 -21.83 -7.56 -19.11
N ASP A 214 -21.14 -8.34 -19.94
CA ASP A 214 -21.75 -9.11 -21.03
C ASP A 214 -22.14 -10.55 -20.64
N GLY A 215 -21.84 -10.95 -19.40
CA GLY A 215 -22.14 -12.25 -18.82
C GLY A 215 -21.10 -13.32 -19.15
N ARG A 216 -19.94 -12.96 -19.72
CA ARG A 216 -18.83 -13.88 -20.04
C ARG A 216 -17.62 -13.55 -19.20
N THR A 217 -16.75 -14.54 -19.03
CA THR A 217 -15.48 -14.35 -18.31
C THR A 217 -14.46 -13.68 -19.23
N ASP A 218 -14.01 -12.51 -18.82
CA ASP A 218 -12.84 -11.84 -19.37
C ASP A 218 -11.58 -12.21 -18.60
N VAL A 219 -10.41 -12.01 -19.23
CA VAL A 219 -9.11 -12.20 -18.59
C VAL A 219 -8.37 -10.87 -18.51
N ILE A 220 -7.86 -10.54 -17.33
CA ILE A 220 -7.27 -9.24 -17.03
C ILE A 220 -5.76 -9.41 -16.84
N GLY A 221 -4.98 -8.55 -17.49
CA GLY A 221 -3.53 -8.44 -17.30
C GLY A 221 -3.11 -7.03 -16.90
N PRO A 222 -1.83 -6.79 -16.61
CA PRO A 222 -1.37 -5.48 -16.12
C PRO A 222 -1.48 -4.33 -17.13
N ASN A 223 -1.61 -4.62 -18.43
CA ASN A 223 -1.61 -3.61 -19.50
C ASN A 223 -2.94 -3.54 -20.27
N GLY A 224 -4.01 -4.13 -19.73
CA GLY A 224 -5.31 -4.22 -20.38
C GLY A 224 -6.00 -5.55 -20.10
N TRP A 225 -7.03 -5.85 -20.89
CA TRP A 225 -7.85 -7.04 -20.71
C TRP A 225 -8.17 -7.70 -22.05
N ALA A 226 -8.50 -8.98 -22.01
CA ALA A 226 -8.94 -9.77 -23.14
C ALA A 226 -10.41 -10.15 -22.95
N GLU A 227 -11.24 -9.67 -23.87
CA GLU A 227 -12.68 -9.94 -23.90
C GLU A 227 -12.95 -11.41 -24.27
N GLY A 228 -13.73 -12.08 -23.43
CA GLY A 228 -14.14 -13.47 -23.62
C GLY A 228 -15.05 -13.62 -24.84
N PRO A 229 -14.76 -14.47 -25.83
CA PRO A 229 -15.68 -14.73 -26.93
C PRO A 229 -16.86 -15.61 -26.46
N SER A 230 -17.92 -15.71 -27.26
CA SER A 230 -19.07 -16.57 -26.93
C SER A 230 -18.75 -18.07 -26.87
N ASP A 231 -17.60 -18.46 -27.44
CA ASP A 231 -17.02 -19.80 -27.33
C ASP A 231 -15.52 -19.62 -27.02
N PRO A 232 -15.11 -19.63 -25.74
CA PRO A 232 -13.70 -19.44 -25.33
C PRO A 232 -12.73 -20.49 -25.88
N ARG A 233 -13.22 -21.66 -26.30
CA ARG A 233 -12.39 -22.76 -26.81
C ARG A 233 -11.95 -22.53 -28.26
N ASN A 234 -12.80 -21.91 -29.09
CA ASN A 234 -12.55 -21.74 -30.53
C ASN A 234 -12.67 -20.28 -31.03
N GLY A 235 -13.26 -19.41 -30.23
CA GLY A 235 -13.50 -18.01 -30.54
C GLY A 235 -12.24 -17.15 -30.43
N ARG A 236 -12.33 -15.94 -30.97
CA ARG A 236 -11.24 -14.97 -30.89
C ARG A 236 -11.42 -14.08 -29.66
N TRP A 237 -10.46 -14.15 -28.75
CA TRP A 237 -10.29 -13.19 -27.67
C TRP A 237 -9.91 -11.81 -28.23
N THR A 238 -10.57 -10.74 -27.78
CA THR A 238 -10.32 -9.37 -28.25
C THR A 238 -9.51 -8.61 -27.20
N TRP A 239 -8.33 -8.13 -27.57
CA TRP A 239 -7.45 -7.39 -26.66
C TRP A 239 -7.82 -5.90 -26.58
N HIS A 240 -7.90 -5.38 -25.35
CA HIS A 240 -8.26 -4.00 -25.02
C HIS A 240 -7.17 -3.35 -24.13
N PRO A 241 -6.22 -2.58 -24.71
CA PRO A 241 -5.12 -1.92 -23.97
C PRO A 241 -5.56 -0.58 -23.36
N GLU A 242 -6.57 -0.61 -22.48
CA GLU A 242 -7.24 0.61 -22.01
C GLU A 242 -6.64 1.22 -20.74
N PHE A 243 -5.81 0.45 -20.01
CA PHE A 243 -5.15 0.88 -18.78
C PHE A 243 -3.76 0.28 -18.65
N GLN A 244 -2.96 0.86 -17.75
CA GLN A 244 -1.64 0.35 -17.39
C GLN A 244 -1.49 0.37 -15.86
N LEU A 245 -1.53 -0.82 -15.26
CA LEU A 245 -1.26 -1.05 -13.85
C LEU A 245 0.26 -1.04 -13.61
N ALA A 246 0.66 -1.18 -12.34
CA ALA A 246 2.08 -1.30 -12.02
C ALA A 246 2.66 -2.64 -12.54
N LYS A 247 3.93 -2.63 -12.94
CA LYS A 247 4.65 -3.81 -13.44
C LYS A 247 4.77 -4.97 -12.44
N ASP A 248 4.63 -4.67 -11.15
CA ASP A 248 4.66 -5.59 -10.00
C ASP A 248 3.27 -5.73 -9.37
N CYS A 249 2.21 -5.57 -10.16
CA CYS A 249 0.83 -5.75 -9.75
C CYS A 249 0.63 -7.14 -9.09
N GLY A 250 0.12 -7.17 -7.87
CA GLY A 250 -0.14 -8.38 -7.09
C GLY A 250 -1.14 -9.34 -7.76
N LEU A 251 -1.45 -10.42 -7.05
CA LEU A 251 -2.15 -11.60 -7.52
C LEU A 251 -3.36 -11.92 -6.63
N PRO A 252 -4.56 -12.17 -7.17
CA PRO A 252 -4.96 -11.85 -8.54
C PRO A 252 -5.15 -10.33 -8.72
N ILE A 253 -5.45 -9.93 -9.95
CA ILE A 253 -6.21 -8.70 -10.20
C ILE A 253 -7.68 -9.08 -9.98
N LEU A 254 -8.32 -8.50 -8.97
CA LEU A 254 -9.72 -8.77 -8.64
C LEU A 254 -10.63 -7.89 -9.49
N VAL A 255 -11.77 -8.45 -9.91
CA VAL A 255 -12.83 -7.74 -10.64
C VAL A 255 -14.04 -7.63 -9.73
N ALA A 256 -14.49 -6.41 -9.44
CA ALA A 256 -15.66 -6.15 -8.59
C ALA A 256 -16.18 -4.74 -8.83
N ASP A 257 -17.49 -4.53 -8.68
CA ASP A 257 -18.12 -3.21 -8.58
C ASP A 257 -17.79 -2.60 -7.20
N VAL A 258 -16.76 -1.75 -7.15
CA VAL A 258 -16.19 -1.24 -5.90
C VAL A 258 -17.07 -0.13 -5.31
N ASP A 259 -17.59 0.76 -6.15
CA ASP A 259 -18.35 1.94 -5.71
C ASP A 259 -19.88 1.83 -5.90
N GLN A 260 -20.36 0.70 -6.42
CA GLN A 260 -21.76 0.38 -6.68
C GLN A 260 -22.41 1.24 -7.77
N ASP A 261 -21.64 1.67 -8.75
CA ASP A 261 -22.16 2.40 -9.91
C ASP A 261 -22.66 1.48 -11.04
N GLY A 262 -22.41 0.17 -10.91
CA GLY A 262 -22.88 -0.89 -11.80
C GLY A 262 -21.88 -1.28 -12.88
N ASP A 263 -20.71 -0.66 -12.95
CA ASP A 263 -19.58 -1.19 -13.71
C ASP A 263 -18.58 -1.94 -12.83
N ASN A 264 -17.75 -2.78 -13.47
CA ASN A 264 -16.79 -3.60 -12.74
C ASN A 264 -15.40 -2.94 -12.80
N ASP A 265 -14.82 -2.77 -11.62
CA ASP A 265 -13.51 -2.19 -11.40
C ASP A 265 -12.43 -3.24 -11.22
N LEU A 266 -11.19 -2.77 -11.10
CA LEU A 266 -10.04 -3.60 -10.79
C LEU A 266 -9.48 -3.28 -9.42
N ILE A 267 -9.31 -4.28 -8.55
CA ILE A 267 -8.56 -4.14 -7.28
C ILE A 267 -7.22 -4.85 -7.42
N TRP A 268 -6.14 -4.17 -7.04
CA TRP A 268 -4.78 -4.68 -7.20
C TRP A 268 -3.79 -4.10 -6.19
N GLY A 269 -2.81 -4.91 -5.79
CA GLY A 269 -1.74 -4.51 -4.87
C GLY A 269 -0.39 -4.35 -5.55
N ARG A 270 0.61 -3.78 -4.86
CA ARG A 270 2.01 -3.78 -5.30
C ARG A 270 2.76 -4.93 -4.62
N GLY A 271 2.97 -6.03 -5.35
CA GLY A 271 3.61 -7.24 -4.83
C GLY A 271 5.07 -7.05 -4.43
N HIS A 272 5.77 -6.10 -5.09
CA HIS A 272 7.20 -5.81 -4.85
C HIS A 272 7.45 -4.34 -4.52
N ASN A 273 6.41 -3.62 -4.11
CA ASN A 273 6.52 -2.20 -3.81
C ASN A 273 5.39 -1.75 -2.86
N VAL A 274 5.18 -0.44 -2.76
CA VAL A 274 4.30 0.19 -1.76
C VAL A 274 2.90 0.40 -2.33
N GLY A 275 1.91 -0.11 -1.60
CA GLY A 275 0.52 0.30 -1.72
C GLY A 275 -0.43 -0.73 -2.32
N LEU A 276 -1.71 -0.42 -2.11
CA LEU A 276 -2.90 -1.14 -2.52
C LEU A 276 -3.80 -0.13 -3.25
N TYR A 277 -4.36 -0.54 -4.39
CA TYR A 277 -5.03 0.35 -5.32
C TYR A 277 -6.32 -0.29 -5.84
N TRP A 278 -7.25 0.54 -6.28
CA TRP A 278 -8.27 0.13 -7.24
C TRP A 278 -8.20 1.01 -8.48
N THR A 279 -8.76 0.55 -9.58
CA THR A 279 -8.84 1.31 -10.83
C THR A 279 -10.29 1.32 -11.27
N GLU A 280 -10.90 2.48 -11.06
CA GLU A 280 -12.29 2.81 -11.36
C GLU A 280 -12.49 2.79 -12.87
N GLN A 281 -13.45 2.00 -13.32
CA GLN A 281 -14.03 2.19 -14.64
C GLN A 281 -15.01 3.36 -14.53
N ARG A 282 -14.93 4.31 -15.47
CA ARG A 282 -15.86 5.44 -15.52
C ARG A 282 -16.72 5.39 -16.75
N SER A 283 -17.92 5.92 -16.64
CA SER A 283 -18.72 6.23 -17.82
C SER A 283 -17.96 7.18 -18.77
N PRO A 284 -18.08 7.02 -20.10
CA PRO A 284 -17.42 7.91 -21.07
C PRO A 284 -17.84 9.39 -20.96
N GLU A 285 -18.93 9.68 -20.25
CA GLU A 285 -19.49 11.03 -20.06
C GLU A 285 -18.98 11.69 -18.75
N SER A 286 -18.29 10.94 -17.88
CA SER A 286 -17.75 11.43 -16.60
C SER A 286 -16.39 12.09 -16.79
N GLU A 287 -16.29 13.37 -16.45
CA GLU A 287 -14.99 14.06 -16.39
C GLU A 287 -14.27 13.75 -15.08
N ALA A 288 -13.02 13.32 -15.18
CA ALA A 288 -12.18 13.08 -14.00
C ALA A 288 -11.86 14.38 -13.24
N TRP A 289 -11.68 15.48 -13.97
CA TRP A 289 -11.34 16.80 -13.44
C TRP A 289 -12.36 17.81 -13.92
N SER A 290 -12.67 18.79 -13.08
CA SER A 290 -13.54 19.91 -13.46
C SER A 290 -12.72 21.17 -13.77
N PHE A 291 -13.29 22.04 -14.59
CA PHE A 291 -12.67 23.30 -15.02
C PHE A 291 -13.52 24.48 -14.60
N ASP A 292 -12.88 25.55 -14.13
CA ASP A 292 -13.55 26.82 -13.87
C ASP A 292 -14.22 27.32 -15.17
N GLU A 293 -15.49 27.78 -15.07
CA GLU A 293 -16.29 28.23 -16.22
C GLU A 293 -15.63 29.36 -17.03
N SER A 294 -14.68 30.09 -16.44
CA SER A 294 -13.91 31.13 -17.11
C SER A 294 -12.81 30.60 -18.03
N ILE A 295 -12.48 29.32 -17.96
CA ILE A 295 -11.55 28.65 -18.87
C ILE A 295 -12.32 28.31 -20.16
N ASP A 296 -11.94 28.97 -21.25
CA ASP A 296 -12.47 28.65 -22.58
C ASP A 296 -12.15 27.19 -22.95
N ALA A 297 -13.17 26.39 -23.30
CA ALA A 297 -12.98 25.02 -23.78
C ALA A 297 -12.16 24.96 -25.09
N ASP A 298 -12.17 26.05 -25.87
CA ASP A 298 -11.35 26.23 -27.07
C ASP A 298 -9.94 26.79 -26.75
N ASN A 299 -9.56 26.88 -25.47
CA ASN A 299 -8.22 27.33 -25.08
C ASN A 299 -7.16 26.42 -25.67
N SER A 300 -6.42 26.94 -26.66
CA SER A 300 -5.36 26.21 -27.36
C SER A 300 -4.25 25.71 -26.43
N ASP A 301 -4.03 26.37 -25.30
CA ASP A 301 -3.06 25.93 -24.29
C ASP A 301 -3.58 24.73 -23.51
N LEU A 302 -4.89 24.65 -23.26
CA LEU A 302 -5.52 23.48 -22.65
C LEU A 302 -5.47 22.31 -23.62
N GLN A 303 -5.93 22.47 -24.86
CA GLN A 303 -5.99 21.40 -25.87
C GLN A 303 -4.64 20.75 -26.16
N ALA A 304 -3.53 21.50 -26.09
CA ALA A 304 -2.20 20.99 -26.35
C ALA A 304 -1.66 20.05 -25.26
N VAL A 305 -2.27 20.05 -24.06
CA VAL A 305 -1.82 19.24 -22.92
C VAL A 305 -2.92 18.30 -22.42
N HIS A 306 -4.20 18.64 -22.64
CA HIS A 306 -5.39 17.93 -22.17
C HIS A 306 -5.36 16.41 -22.35
N PRO A 307 -4.96 15.84 -23.51
CA PRO A 307 -4.89 14.38 -23.67
C PRO A 307 -3.82 13.68 -22.81
N SER A 308 -2.80 14.42 -22.36
CA SER A 308 -1.70 13.90 -21.53
C SER A 308 -1.89 14.16 -20.02
N LEU A 309 -2.92 14.94 -19.65
CA LEU A 309 -3.16 15.39 -18.27
C LEU A 309 -4.32 14.66 -17.60
N LEU A 310 -5.38 14.41 -18.35
CA LEU A 310 -6.59 13.87 -17.75
C LEU A 310 -6.53 12.34 -17.71
N PRO A 311 -6.93 11.74 -16.58
CA PRO A 311 -7.31 10.34 -16.56
C PRO A 311 -8.34 10.07 -17.65
N GLY A 312 -8.20 8.95 -18.35
CA GLY A 312 -9.17 8.51 -19.35
C GLY A 312 -10.41 7.88 -18.68
N ARG A 313 -11.00 6.89 -19.36
CA ARG A 313 -12.07 6.05 -18.80
C ARG A 313 -11.65 5.34 -17.51
N TRP A 314 -10.37 5.01 -17.38
CA TRP A 314 -9.83 4.27 -16.25
C TRP A 314 -9.06 5.20 -15.31
N VAL A 315 -9.47 5.25 -14.04
CA VAL A 315 -8.86 6.11 -13.02
C VAL A 315 -8.37 5.27 -11.86
N THR A 316 -7.06 5.27 -11.62
CA THR A 316 -6.51 4.58 -10.44
C THR A 316 -6.72 5.42 -9.17
N HIS A 317 -6.97 4.74 -8.06
CA HIS A 317 -7.03 5.35 -6.73
C HIS A 317 -6.25 4.50 -5.74
N ALA A 318 -5.50 5.15 -4.86
CA ALA A 318 -4.85 4.48 -3.75
C ALA A 318 -5.86 4.15 -2.64
N ILE A 319 -5.92 2.88 -2.25
CA ILE A 319 -6.67 2.37 -1.09
C ILE A 319 -5.84 2.59 0.18
N ASP A 320 -4.61 2.10 0.20
CA ASP A 320 -3.69 2.22 1.33
C ASP A 320 -2.24 2.22 0.82
N THR A 321 -1.42 3.16 1.28
CA THR A 321 0.00 3.28 0.89
C THR A 321 0.95 3.18 2.08
N SER A 322 0.45 2.73 3.24
CA SER A 322 1.21 2.66 4.49
C SER A 322 2.09 1.41 4.61
N PHE A 323 1.93 0.43 3.72
CA PHE A 323 2.73 -0.80 3.72
C PHE A 323 3.09 -1.25 2.30
N SER A 324 4.08 -2.14 2.22
CA SER A 324 4.58 -2.72 0.97
C SER A 324 4.31 -4.21 0.86
N CYS A 325 4.57 -4.76 -0.32
CA CYS A 325 4.46 -6.19 -0.63
C CYS A 325 3.03 -6.73 -0.45
N ALA A 326 2.04 -5.94 -0.86
CA ALA A 326 0.64 -6.32 -0.98
C ALA A 326 0.46 -7.24 -2.20
N HIS A 327 0.82 -8.51 -2.02
CA HIS A 327 1.02 -9.42 -3.15
C HIS A 327 -0.14 -10.38 -3.38
N THR A 328 -0.82 -10.85 -2.34
CA THR A 328 -2.00 -11.70 -2.49
C THR A 328 -3.23 -10.99 -1.95
N LEU A 329 -4.26 -10.92 -2.80
CA LEU A 329 -5.54 -10.29 -2.51
C LEU A 329 -6.64 -11.35 -2.48
N MET A 330 -7.55 -11.25 -1.53
CA MET A 330 -8.69 -12.14 -1.38
C MET A 330 -9.95 -11.32 -1.15
N LEU A 331 -11.07 -11.79 -1.67
CA LEU A 331 -12.40 -11.28 -1.37
C LEU A 331 -13.13 -12.30 -0.52
N ALA A 332 -13.74 -11.83 0.57
CA ALA A 332 -14.59 -12.63 1.44
C ALA A 332 -15.45 -11.71 2.31
N ASP A 333 -16.70 -12.10 2.56
CA ASP A 333 -17.59 -11.44 3.51
C ASP A 333 -17.11 -11.67 4.97
N ILE A 334 -16.17 -10.83 5.42
CA ILE A 334 -15.47 -10.98 6.70
C ILE A 334 -16.37 -10.55 7.86
N ASP A 335 -17.20 -9.52 7.63
CA ASP A 335 -18.12 -9.00 8.65
C ASP A 335 -19.57 -9.52 8.56
N GLN A 336 -19.85 -10.45 7.64
CA GLN A 336 -21.14 -11.09 7.40
C GLN A 336 -22.26 -10.10 7.02
N ASP A 337 -21.92 -9.01 6.32
CA ASP A 337 -22.92 -8.06 5.84
C ASP A 337 -23.53 -8.45 4.48
N GLY A 338 -23.06 -9.55 3.88
CA GLY A 338 -23.50 -10.07 2.59
C GLY A 338 -22.75 -9.49 1.39
N ARG A 339 -21.72 -8.68 1.62
CA ARG A 339 -20.80 -8.16 0.59
C ARG A 339 -19.38 -8.56 0.92
N ASP A 340 -18.62 -8.95 -0.10
CA ASP A 340 -17.22 -9.28 0.11
C ASP A 340 -16.39 -8.07 0.53
N ASP A 341 -15.54 -8.28 1.53
CA ASP A 341 -14.48 -7.40 1.95
C ASP A 341 -13.15 -7.80 1.31
N LEU A 342 -12.24 -6.83 1.21
CA LEU A 342 -10.90 -7.08 0.70
C LEU A 342 -9.96 -7.47 1.84
N VAL A 343 -9.34 -8.65 1.77
CA VAL A 343 -8.31 -9.12 2.70
C VAL A 343 -6.94 -9.08 2.03
N VAL A 344 -5.98 -8.41 2.68
CA VAL A 344 -4.60 -8.25 2.18
C VAL A 344 -3.62 -8.30 3.34
N GLY A 345 -2.44 -8.86 3.08
CA GLY A 345 -1.34 -8.83 4.03
C GLY A 345 -0.01 -8.64 3.34
N LYS A 346 0.97 -8.28 4.16
CA LYS A 346 2.36 -8.15 3.74
C LYS A 346 3.04 -9.50 3.65
N ARG A 347 3.79 -9.74 2.58
CA ARG A 347 4.66 -10.92 2.45
C ARG A 347 5.85 -10.86 3.41
N PHE A 348 6.22 -12.01 3.97
CA PHE A 348 7.46 -12.15 4.73
C PHE A 348 8.62 -12.57 3.83
N GLN A 349 9.55 -11.64 3.60
CA GLN A 349 10.81 -11.90 2.90
C GLN A 349 10.68 -12.64 1.55
N GLY A 350 9.71 -12.26 0.70
CA GLY A 350 9.51 -12.84 -0.63
C GLY A 350 10.77 -12.83 -1.52
N HIS A 351 11.55 -11.74 -1.47
CA HIS A 351 12.76 -11.49 -2.25
C HIS A 351 14.03 -11.33 -1.41
N ASP A 352 14.04 -11.90 -0.20
CA ASP A 352 15.16 -11.86 0.74
C ASP A 352 15.55 -10.43 1.15
N GLY A 353 14.55 -9.57 1.38
CA GLY A 353 14.75 -8.22 1.92
C GLY A 353 15.19 -7.18 0.89
N ARG A 354 14.98 -7.45 -0.40
CA ARG A 354 15.34 -6.56 -1.51
C ARG A 354 14.19 -5.66 -1.95
N ASP A 355 12.95 -6.03 -1.66
CA ASP A 355 11.80 -5.21 -1.98
C ASP A 355 11.73 -4.02 -1.00
N PRO A 356 11.27 -2.83 -1.44
CA PRO A 356 11.06 -1.69 -0.55
C PRO A 356 10.20 -2.06 0.65
N GLY A 357 10.67 -1.71 1.84
CA GLY A 357 9.91 -1.94 3.08
C GLY A 357 9.78 -3.42 3.48
N GLU A 358 10.35 -4.39 2.78
CA GLU A 358 10.15 -5.83 3.04
C GLU A 358 10.48 -6.27 4.48
N ASN A 359 11.44 -5.59 5.12
CA ASN A 359 11.83 -5.86 6.52
C ASN A 359 11.04 -5.04 7.56
N ASP A 360 10.14 -4.13 7.15
CA ASP A 360 9.24 -3.44 8.08
C ASP A 360 8.29 -4.44 8.78
N PRO A 361 7.64 -4.05 9.89
CA PRO A 361 6.68 -4.91 10.57
C PRO A 361 5.64 -5.52 9.62
N LEU A 362 5.33 -6.80 9.84
CA LEU A 362 4.29 -7.50 9.11
C LEU A 362 2.91 -6.97 9.52
N THR A 363 1.98 -6.97 8.58
CA THR A 363 0.59 -6.62 8.83
C THR A 363 -0.35 -7.46 7.98
N VAL A 364 -1.49 -7.81 8.55
CA VAL A 364 -2.65 -8.40 7.86
C VAL A 364 -3.84 -7.50 8.17
N ARG A 365 -4.62 -7.17 7.15
CA ARG A 365 -5.72 -6.20 7.21
C ARG A 365 -6.88 -6.68 6.36
N TRP A 366 -8.07 -6.24 6.75
CA TRP A 366 -9.23 -6.28 5.86
C TRP A 366 -9.73 -4.85 5.60
N TYR A 367 -10.40 -4.66 4.47
CA TYR A 367 -10.92 -3.39 4.03
C TYR A 367 -12.36 -3.55 3.57
N LYS A 368 -13.26 -2.83 4.22
CA LYS A 368 -14.64 -2.69 3.76
C LYS A 368 -14.67 -1.84 2.50
N MET A 369 -15.34 -2.34 1.47
CA MET A 369 -15.49 -1.63 0.20
C MET A 369 -16.36 -0.37 0.36
N PRO A 370 -16.13 0.69 -0.45
CA PRO A 370 -16.95 1.89 -0.46
C PRO A 370 -18.44 1.61 -0.74
N THR A 371 -19.32 2.45 -0.22
CA THR A 371 -20.74 2.51 -0.59
C THR A 371 -21.13 3.95 -0.92
N PRO A 372 -22.30 4.20 -1.53
CA PRO A 372 -22.81 5.55 -1.73
C PRO A 372 -22.90 6.38 -0.43
N GLU A 373 -23.15 5.74 0.71
CA GLU A 373 -23.17 6.37 2.04
C GLU A 373 -21.77 6.57 2.63
N THR A 374 -20.86 5.62 2.40
CA THR A 374 -19.45 5.65 2.83
C THR A 374 -18.52 5.51 1.63
N PRO A 375 -18.27 6.61 0.86
CA PRO A 375 -17.57 6.56 -0.43
C PRO A 375 -16.04 6.46 -0.29
N THR A 376 -15.57 5.72 0.72
CA THR A 376 -14.16 5.50 1.04
C THR A 376 -13.98 4.13 1.64
N TRP A 377 -12.83 3.53 1.37
CA TRP A 377 -12.42 2.27 1.98
C TRP A 377 -12.24 2.40 3.50
N THR A 378 -12.75 1.42 4.25
CA THR A 378 -12.54 1.33 5.70
C THR A 378 -11.59 0.21 6.04
N SER A 379 -10.37 0.55 6.48
CA SER A 379 -9.34 -0.40 6.87
C SER A 379 -9.45 -0.84 8.34
N HIS A 380 -9.23 -2.13 8.58
CA HIS A 380 -9.14 -2.75 9.90
C HIS A 380 -7.87 -3.60 10.02
N ILE A 381 -7.15 -3.48 11.13
CA ILE A 381 -5.94 -4.28 11.39
C ILE A 381 -6.33 -5.60 12.03
N ILE A 382 -5.98 -6.71 11.39
CA ILE A 382 -6.13 -8.07 11.92
C ILE A 382 -4.90 -8.46 12.74
N SER A 383 -3.71 -8.20 12.20
CA SER A 383 -2.43 -8.46 12.87
C SER A 383 -1.40 -7.41 12.50
N SER A 384 -0.52 -7.05 13.44
CA SER A 384 0.59 -6.13 13.22
C SER A 384 1.79 -6.47 14.12
N GLY A 385 3.01 -6.35 13.60
CA GLY A 385 4.27 -6.55 14.34
C GLY A 385 4.62 -8.00 14.71
N GLY A 386 3.76 -8.96 14.38
CA GLY A 386 3.96 -10.39 14.61
C GLY A 386 4.70 -11.11 13.47
N LYS A 387 4.63 -12.45 13.47
CA LYS A 387 5.17 -13.32 12.40
C LYS A 387 4.14 -13.71 11.32
N CYS A 388 2.88 -13.30 11.50
CA CYS A 388 1.80 -13.64 10.58
C CYS A 388 1.92 -12.78 9.31
N ALA A 389 1.91 -13.43 8.15
CA ALA A 389 2.05 -12.83 6.84
C ALA A 389 1.17 -13.57 5.82
N ILE A 390 0.72 -12.86 4.80
CA ILE A 390 0.04 -13.43 3.64
C ILE A 390 1.07 -13.54 2.51
N ASP A 391 1.30 -14.74 1.99
CA ASP A 391 2.32 -15.02 0.96
C ASP A 391 1.70 -15.13 -0.43
N LEU A 392 1.88 -16.23 -1.18
CA LEU A 392 1.49 -16.33 -2.60
C LEU A 392 0.08 -16.88 -2.85
N ASP A 393 -0.38 -17.78 -1.99
CA ASP A 393 -1.69 -18.42 -2.13
C ASP A 393 -2.27 -18.67 -0.74
N SER A 394 -3.05 -17.69 -0.30
CA SER A 394 -3.86 -17.74 0.92
C SER A 394 -5.33 -17.98 0.55
N VAL A 395 -6.11 -18.47 1.50
CA VAL A 395 -7.55 -18.66 1.32
C VAL A 395 -8.32 -18.10 2.51
N CYS A 396 -9.52 -17.61 2.22
CA CYS A 396 -10.53 -17.26 3.22
C CYS A 396 -11.60 -18.36 3.21
N THR A 397 -11.87 -18.97 4.36
CA THR A 397 -12.91 -19.99 4.52
C THR A 397 -13.21 -20.18 6.00
N ASP A 398 -14.40 -20.64 6.35
CA ASP A 398 -14.73 -21.11 7.70
C ASP A 398 -13.92 -22.41 8.01
N LEU A 399 -12.94 -22.34 8.92
CA LEU A 399 -12.05 -23.48 9.23
C LEU A 399 -12.53 -24.29 10.44
N ASP A 400 -13.34 -23.71 11.34
CA ASP A 400 -13.83 -24.40 12.54
C ASP A 400 -15.33 -24.75 12.51
N GLY A 401 -16.04 -24.30 11.48
CA GLY A 401 -17.43 -24.60 11.20
C GLY A 401 -18.41 -23.75 12.01
N ASP A 402 -17.99 -22.61 12.55
CA ASP A 402 -18.85 -21.72 13.34
C ASP A 402 -19.70 -20.75 12.49
N GLY A 403 -19.40 -20.68 11.19
CA GLY A 403 -20.10 -19.89 10.19
C GLY A 403 -19.46 -18.54 9.88
N ASP A 404 -18.39 -18.14 10.55
CA ASP A 404 -17.60 -16.97 10.15
C ASP A 404 -16.41 -17.33 9.26
N VAL A 405 -15.93 -16.35 8.49
CA VAL A 405 -14.87 -16.58 7.52
C VAL A 405 -13.52 -16.32 8.17
N ASP A 406 -12.71 -17.38 8.28
CA ASP A 406 -11.33 -17.33 8.74
C ASP A 406 -10.35 -17.02 7.61
N ILE A 407 -9.09 -16.78 7.99
CA ILE A 407 -7.99 -16.56 7.03
C ILE A 407 -6.87 -17.57 7.27
N LEU A 408 -6.48 -18.28 6.22
CA LEU A 408 -5.31 -19.15 6.20
C LEU A 408 -4.10 -18.39 5.61
N ALA A 409 -3.06 -18.24 6.42
CA ALA A 409 -1.91 -17.39 6.15
C ALA A 409 -0.59 -18.22 6.14
N PRO A 410 -0.29 -18.94 5.03
CA PRO A 410 1.02 -19.53 4.81
C PRO A 410 2.05 -18.45 4.51
N SER A 411 3.27 -18.65 5.00
CA SER A 411 4.42 -17.84 4.61
C SER A 411 5.71 -18.56 4.91
N ARG A 412 6.82 -18.01 4.40
CA ARG A 412 8.17 -18.37 4.86
C ARG A 412 8.41 -18.16 6.35
N GLY A 413 7.54 -17.41 7.05
CA GLY A 413 7.60 -17.18 8.49
C GLY A 413 6.81 -18.19 9.33
N GLY A 414 6.13 -19.15 8.69
CA GLY A 414 5.27 -20.14 9.33
C GLY A 414 3.86 -20.18 8.74
N LEU A 415 3.11 -21.23 9.08
CA LEU A 415 1.71 -21.40 8.76
C LEU A 415 0.84 -20.92 9.92
N HIS A 416 -0.04 -19.96 9.66
CA HIS A 416 -0.96 -19.39 10.63
C HIS A 416 -2.41 -19.57 10.19
N TRP A 417 -3.29 -19.78 11.17
CA TRP A 417 -4.74 -19.66 11.03
C TRP A 417 -5.17 -18.43 11.83
N ILE A 418 -5.86 -17.51 11.17
CA ILE A 418 -6.47 -16.36 11.82
C ILE A 418 -7.95 -16.69 12.00
N GLU A 419 -8.29 -17.06 13.23
CA GLU A 419 -9.66 -17.32 13.70
C GLU A 419 -10.40 -15.98 13.74
N ASN A 420 -11.42 -15.83 12.90
CA ASN A 420 -12.44 -14.82 13.07
C ASN A 420 -13.27 -15.25 14.30
N LEU A 421 -13.67 -14.28 15.10
CA LEU A 421 -14.43 -14.53 16.33
C LEU A 421 -15.87 -14.01 16.20
N GLY A 422 -16.24 -13.54 15.01
CA GLY A 422 -17.44 -12.78 14.72
C GLY A 422 -17.49 -11.45 15.48
N SER A 423 -18.71 -10.87 15.52
CA SER A 423 -19.00 -9.61 16.21
C SER A 423 -18.98 -9.76 17.73
N ILE A 424 -17.80 -9.96 18.33
CA ILE A 424 -17.61 -9.88 19.78
C ILE A 424 -17.32 -8.43 20.17
N SER A 425 -17.95 -7.96 21.26
CA SER A 425 -17.51 -6.72 21.92
C SER A 425 -16.00 -6.76 22.18
N PRO A 426 -15.27 -5.64 21.97
CA PRO A 426 -13.82 -5.65 21.81
C PRO A 426 -13.12 -6.36 22.97
N LEU A 427 -12.25 -7.31 22.62
CA LEU A 427 -11.25 -7.82 23.56
C LEU A 427 -10.35 -6.64 23.98
N PRO A 428 -9.89 -6.62 25.25
CA PRO A 428 -9.02 -5.55 25.72
C PRO A 428 -7.77 -5.48 24.86
N GLU A 429 -7.46 -4.28 24.37
CA GLU A 429 -6.21 -3.95 23.68
C GLU A 429 -5.06 -4.67 24.36
N THR A 430 -4.35 -5.52 23.61
CA THR A 430 -3.09 -6.04 24.08
C THR A 430 -2.13 -4.87 24.20
N THR A 431 -1.78 -4.60 25.46
CA THR A 431 -0.93 -3.52 25.91
C THR A 431 0.35 -3.40 25.09
N SER A 432 0.55 -2.20 24.55
CA SER A 432 1.82 -1.49 24.37
C SER A 432 3.10 -2.31 24.56
N VAL A 433 3.81 -2.55 23.46
CA VAL A 433 5.26 -2.76 23.51
C VAL A 433 5.90 -1.47 24.06
N SER A 434 6.87 -1.66 24.94
CA SER A 434 7.50 -0.64 25.79
C SER A 434 8.03 0.56 25.01
N ASN A 435 7.59 1.76 25.41
CA ASN A 435 8.31 3.00 25.18
C ASN A 435 9.65 2.94 25.94
N ASN A 436 10.75 2.97 25.21
CA ASN A 436 12.01 3.71 25.50
C ASN A 436 13.17 3.03 24.77
N SER A 437 13.54 3.54 23.59
CA SER A 437 14.86 3.30 23.00
C SER A 437 15.49 4.65 22.66
N ASN A 438 16.23 5.16 23.64
CA ASN A 438 17.08 6.36 23.49
C ASN A 438 18.32 6.03 22.63
N GLN A 439 18.97 7.09 22.11
CA GLN A 439 20.27 7.15 21.41
C GLN A 439 21.38 6.12 21.79
N ALA A 440 21.32 5.50 22.97
CA ALA A 440 22.37 4.63 23.51
C ALA A 440 22.38 3.19 22.94
N GLU A 441 21.29 2.69 22.35
CA GLU A 441 21.23 1.29 21.84
C GLU A 441 21.91 1.11 20.47
N LEU A 442 22.20 2.22 19.77
CA LEU A 442 22.81 2.27 18.44
C LEU A 442 24.24 1.67 18.40
N GLN A 443 25.02 1.85 19.46
CA GLN A 443 26.36 1.25 19.56
C GLN A 443 26.34 -0.23 19.95
N GLN A 444 25.23 -0.73 20.52
CA GLN A 444 25.11 -2.15 20.88
C GLN A 444 24.68 -3.03 19.71
N VAL A 445 23.84 -2.54 18.79
CA VAL A 445 23.43 -3.30 17.59
C VAL A 445 24.60 -3.47 16.60
N ILE A 446 25.49 -2.48 16.53
CA ILE A 446 26.63 -2.46 15.59
C ILE A 446 27.90 -3.09 16.23
N GLY A 447 27.87 -3.44 17.51
CA GLY A 447 29.03 -3.88 18.30
C GLY A 447 28.97 -5.32 18.81
N ASP A 448 29.35 -6.29 17.98
CA ASP A 448 30.40 -7.31 18.22
C ASP A 448 30.35 -8.40 17.13
N ASN A 449 31.54 -8.84 16.71
CA ASN A 449 31.79 -9.67 15.53
C ASN A 449 30.82 -10.83 15.25
N GLN A 450 30.32 -10.84 14.00
CA GLN A 450 29.81 -11.98 13.22
C GLN A 450 28.72 -12.84 13.86
N LEU A 451 27.47 -12.40 13.71
CA LEU A 451 26.29 -13.17 13.27
C LEU A 451 25.05 -12.28 13.48
N GLN A 452 24.44 -11.75 12.41
CA GLN A 452 22.99 -11.52 12.23
C GLN A 452 22.70 -10.63 11.01
N THR A 453 22.35 -11.25 9.87
CA THR A 453 22.06 -10.52 8.61
C THR A 453 20.57 -10.22 8.40
N THR A 454 19.66 -11.02 8.98
CA THR A 454 18.20 -10.83 8.83
C THR A 454 17.55 -10.23 10.07
N ALA A 455 17.93 -10.69 11.28
CA ALA A 455 17.38 -10.16 12.52
C ALA A 455 17.63 -8.66 12.66
N ALA A 456 18.87 -8.21 12.41
CA ALA A 456 19.22 -6.80 12.40
C ALA A 456 18.44 -5.97 11.36
N LEU A 457 18.11 -6.54 10.19
CA LEU A 457 17.28 -5.85 9.19
C LEU A 457 15.82 -5.71 9.65
N LEU A 458 15.27 -6.74 10.30
CA LEU A 458 13.91 -6.71 10.88
C LEU A 458 13.84 -5.74 12.07
N GLU A 459 14.87 -5.71 12.92
CA GLU A 459 15.00 -4.75 14.03
C GLU A 459 15.06 -3.31 13.50
N LEU A 460 15.80 -3.06 12.42
CA LEU A 460 15.81 -1.76 11.77
C LEU A 460 14.43 -1.40 11.21
N GLY A 461 13.73 -2.36 10.60
CA GLY A 461 12.35 -2.18 10.14
C GLY A 461 11.40 -1.79 11.28
N GLN A 462 11.48 -2.50 12.42
CA GLN A 462 10.72 -2.16 13.62
C GLN A 462 11.07 -0.76 14.14
N ARG A 463 12.35 -0.41 14.15
CA ARG A 463 12.80 0.92 14.56
C ARG A 463 12.25 2.03 13.67
N ARG A 464 12.13 1.83 12.36
CA ARG A 464 11.46 2.81 11.46
C ARG A 464 10.00 3.04 11.85
N GLU A 465 9.29 1.99 12.26
CA GLU A 465 7.92 2.11 12.77
C GLU A 465 7.87 2.85 14.11
N ASP A 466 8.79 2.55 15.02
CA ASP A 466 8.88 3.24 16.31
C ASP A 466 9.17 4.74 16.12
N ILE A 467 10.02 5.11 15.16
CA ILE A 467 10.30 6.50 14.81
C ILE A 467 9.05 7.19 14.26
N ARG A 468 8.30 6.56 13.36
CA ARG A 468 7.00 7.08 12.87
C ARG A 468 6.05 7.34 14.04
N ARG A 469 5.92 6.36 14.94
CA ARG A 469 5.08 6.50 16.14
C ARG A 469 5.54 7.63 17.05
N SER A 470 6.84 7.79 17.26
CA SER A 470 7.41 8.91 18.02
C SER A 470 7.10 10.26 17.37
N MET A 471 7.16 10.36 16.04
CA MET A 471 6.75 11.55 15.31
C MET A 471 5.25 11.83 15.51
N GLU A 472 4.39 10.80 15.44
CA GLU A 472 2.94 10.95 15.69
C GLU A 472 2.60 11.38 17.12
N LEU A 473 3.39 10.98 18.13
CA LEU A 473 3.20 11.46 19.51
C LEU A 473 3.31 13.00 19.58
N VAL A 474 4.18 13.61 18.78
CA VAL A 474 4.41 15.06 18.72
C VAL A 474 3.49 15.74 17.70
N MET A 475 3.39 15.21 16.49
CA MET A 475 2.67 15.82 15.36
C MET A 475 1.17 15.49 15.34
N GLY A 476 0.74 14.46 16.06
CA GLY A 476 -0.58 13.85 15.93
C GLY A 476 -0.56 12.61 15.03
N PRO A 477 -1.60 11.77 15.08
CA PRO A 477 -1.69 10.57 14.26
C PRO A 477 -1.82 10.91 12.77
N LEU A 478 -1.21 10.10 11.91
CA LEU A 478 -1.46 10.16 10.47
C LEU A 478 -2.90 9.68 10.17
N PRO A 479 -3.62 10.33 9.24
CA PRO A 479 -4.91 9.83 8.79
C PRO A 479 -4.82 8.45 8.14
N THR A 480 -5.87 7.64 8.33
CA THR A 480 -5.99 6.27 7.80
C THR A 480 -6.61 6.24 6.39
N ALA A 481 -6.77 5.05 5.80
CA ALA A 481 -7.38 4.85 4.48
C ALA A 481 -8.76 5.53 4.32
N GLN A 482 -9.57 5.56 5.39
CA GLN A 482 -10.88 6.23 5.45
C GLN A 482 -10.82 7.73 5.13
N SER A 483 -9.66 8.36 5.29
CA SER A 483 -9.47 9.78 5.00
C SER A 483 -9.20 10.05 3.52
N ARG A 484 -8.91 9.02 2.71
CA ARG A 484 -8.65 9.12 1.27
C ARG A 484 -9.95 9.24 0.48
N ILE A 485 -10.56 10.42 0.52
CA ILE A 485 -11.72 10.75 -0.32
C ILE A 485 -11.28 11.09 -1.77
N PRO A 486 -12.19 11.04 -2.75
CA PRO A 486 -11.88 11.45 -4.13
C PRO A 486 -11.16 12.80 -4.20
N LEU A 487 -10.14 12.90 -5.05
CA LEU A 487 -9.31 14.10 -5.15
C LEU A 487 -10.07 15.32 -5.68
N ASP A 488 -11.17 15.13 -6.40
CA ASP A 488 -12.02 16.21 -6.97
C ASP A 488 -11.18 17.38 -7.51
N VAL A 489 -10.38 17.13 -8.55
CA VAL A 489 -9.46 18.15 -9.06
C VAL A 489 -10.25 19.24 -9.79
N GLN A 490 -10.03 20.50 -9.40
CA GLN A 490 -10.59 21.67 -10.08
C GLN A 490 -9.46 22.51 -10.66
N VAL A 491 -9.50 22.71 -11.97
CA VAL A 491 -8.54 23.55 -12.69
C VAL A 491 -9.05 24.98 -12.75
N GLU A 492 -8.25 25.91 -12.23
CA GLU A 492 -8.58 27.34 -12.16
C GLU A 492 -7.92 28.15 -13.28
N GLN A 493 -6.74 27.72 -13.73
CA GLN A 493 -6.01 28.44 -14.76
C GLN A 493 -5.02 27.52 -15.48
N VAL A 494 -4.91 27.68 -16.80
CA VAL A 494 -3.85 27.05 -17.61
C VAL A 494 -3.01 28.14 -18.27
N THR A 495 -1.69 28.01 -18.21
CA THR A 495 -0.75 28.94 -18.82
C THR A 495 0.37 28.18 -19.51
N ARG A 496 0.44 28.27 -20.84
CA ARG A 496 1.57 27.73 -21.60
C ARG A 496 2.80 28.64 -21.46
N LEU A 497 3.91 28.06 -21.01
CA LEU A 497 5.21 28.71 -20.98
C LEU A 497 6.11 28.10 -22.06
N GLU A 498 7.37 28.54 -22.15
CA GLU A 498 8.27 28.12 -23.24
C GLU A 498 8.55 26.60 -23.25
N LYS A 499 8.72 25.98 -22.08
CA LYS A 499 9.16 24.56 -21.95
C LYS A 499 8.12 23.62 -21.35
N TYR A 500 7.14 24.17 -20.64
CA TYR A 500 6.15 23.42 -19.90
C TYR A 500 4.85 24.22 -19.81
N THR A 501 3.76 23.56 -19.50
CA THR A 501 2.49 24.20 -19.18
C THR A 501 2.31 24.20 -17.67
N ARG A 502 1.94 25.36 -17.12
CA ARG A 502 1.60 25.52 -15.71
C ARG A 502 0.09 25.54 -15.55
N ILE A 503 -0.41 24.70 -14.66
CA ILE A 503 -1.83 24.54 -14.35
C ILE A 503 -2.01 24.94 -12.89
N LYS A 504 -2.83 25.95 -12.65
CA LYS A 504 -3.31 26.28 -11.32
C LYS A 504 -4.52 25.41 -11.04
N LEU A 505 -4.48 24.66 -9.95
CA LEU A 505 -5.56 23.76 -9.58
C LEU A 505 -5.73 23.74 -8.07
N THR A 506 -6.86 23.20 -7.64
CA THR A 506 -7.07 22.72 -6.28
C THR A 506 -7.42 21.24 -6.32
N TYR A 507 -7.13 20.52 -5.23
CA TYR A 507 -7.59 19.14 -5.03
C TYR A 507 -8.01 18.95 -3.58
N THR A 508 -9.01 18.12 -3.37
CA THR A 508 -9.49 17.75 -2.04
C THR A 508 -8.51 16.77 -1.40
N SER A 509 -7.99 17.11 -0.22
CA SER A 509 -7.10 16.22 0.55
C SER A 509 -7.87 15.37 1.54
N ASP A 510 -8.90 15.95 2.15
CA ASP A 510 -9.76 15.35 3.15
C ASP A 510 -11.10 16.09 3.19
N ARG A 511 -12.04 15.64 4.03
CA ARG A 511 -13.39 16.20 4.12
C ARG A 511 -13.44 17.67 4.57
N THR A 512 -12.32 18.23 5.03
CA THR A 512 -12.24 19.57 5.61
C THR A 512 -11.56 20.58 4.72
N SER A 513 -10.83 20.14 3.68
CA SER A 513 -9.97 21.06 2.94
C SER A 513 -9.66 20.67 1.50
N ARG A 514 -9.50 21.72 0.68
CA ARG A 514 -8.89 21.68 -0.64
C ARG A 514 -7.52 22.35 -0.59
N VAL A 515 -6.54 21.71 -1.21
CA VAL A 515 -5.15 22.16 -1.30
C VAL A 515 -4.96 22.90 -2.63
N PRO A 516 -4.63 24.20 -2.61
CA PRO A 516 -4.22 24.94 -3.80
C PRO A 516 -2.82 24.50 -4.25
N ALA A 517 -2.66 24.25 -5.55
CA ALA A 517 -1.39 23.80 -6.12
C ALA A 517 -1.12 24.37 -7.51
N TYR A 518 0.15 24.32 -7.92
CA TYR A 518 0.52 24.40 -9.33
C TYR A 518 1.05 23.04 -9.80
N LEU A 519 0.51 22.54 -10.91
CA LEU A 519 1.05 21.41 -11.66
C LEU A 519 1.80 21.93 -12.88
N LEU A 520 3.06 21.54 -13.04
CA LEU A 520 3.94 21.94 -14.13
C LEU A 520 4.23 20.71 -14.99
N VAL A 521 3.75 20.71 -16.23
CA VAL A 521 3.87 19.56 -17.14
C VAL A 521 4.73 19.94 -18.35
N PRO A 522 5.94 19.37 -18.48
CA PRO A 522 6.82 19.56 -19.62
C PRO A 522 6.13 19.24 -20.96
N HIS A 523 6.46 19.99 -22.02
CA HIS A 523 5.89 19.74 -23.35
C HIS A 523 6.49 18.51 -24.06
N ALA A 524 7.70 18.11 -23.68
CA ALA A 524 8.47 17.06 -24.34
C ALA A 524 8.38 15.72 -23.58
N ILE A 525 7.16 15.25 -23.28
CA ILE A 525 6.90 13.94 -22.66
C ILE A 525 6.47 12.97 -23.76
N ALA A 526 7.34 12.02 -24.10
CA ALA A 526 7.01 10.94 -25.04
C ALA A 526 6.59 9.65 -24.31
N GLU A 527 7.12 9.45 -23.11
CA GLU A 527 6.87 8.32 -22.21
C GLU A 527 6.64 8.88 -20.79
N PRO A 528 5.96 8.15 -19.88
CA PRO A 528 5.77 8.60 -18.51
C PRO A 528 7.08 9.09 -17.87
N ALA A 529 7.08 10.34 -17.40
CA ALA A 529 8.25 11.05 -16.93
C ALA A 529 8.41 10.95 -15.40
N PRO A 530 9.64 11.13 -14.87
CA PRO A 530 9.82 11.29 -13.43
C PRO A 530 9.07 12.52 -12.92
N ALA A 531 8.58 12.45 -11.68
CA ALA A 531 7.83 13.53 -11.07
C ALA A 531 8.45 13.99 -9.75
N MET A 532 8.16 15.24 -9.37
CA MET A 532 8.65 15.86 -8.15
C MET A 532 7.51 16.54 -7.40
N LEU A 533 7.33 16.17 -6.13
CA LEU A 533 6.61 16.98 -5.16
C LEU A 533 7.54 18.13 -4.70
N CYS A 534 7.18 19.36 -5.00
CA CYS A 534 8.01 20.54 -4.72
C CYS A 534 7.38 21.39 -3.60
N LEU A 535 8.03 21.45 -2.44
CA LEU A 535 7.47 22.04 -1.22
C LEU A 535 8.10 23.40 -0.91
N HIS A 536 7.29 24.45 -0.86
CA HIS A 536 7.76 25.84 -0.81
C HIS A 536 8.35 26.27 0.56
N PRO A 537 9.19 27.32 0.61
CA PRO A 537 9.75 27.85 1.85
C PRO A 537 8.73 28.73 2.62
N THR A 538 9.14 29.30 3.76
CA THR A 538 8.32 30.22 4.58
C THR A 538 8.07 31.56 3.87
N GLN A 539 7.19 31.57 2.85
CA GLN A 539 6.75 32.75 2.13
C GLN A 539 5.21 32.82 2.20
N PHE A 540 4.69 33.77 2.99
CA PHE A 540 3.26 33.95 3.26
C PHE A 540 2.39 34.39 2.09
N GLU A 541 2.90 35.22 1.19
CA GLU A 541 2.15 35.78 0.05
C GLU A 541 2.31 34.93 -1.21
N LEU A 542 3.55 34.53 -1.54
CA LEU A 542 3.83 33.79 -2.76
C LEU A 542 3.66 32.28 -2.59
N GLY A 543 4.04 31.71 -1.44
CA GLY A 543 4.00 30.26 -1.19
C GLY A 543 4.54 29.44 -2.35
N LYS A 544 3.71 28.54 -2.89
CA LYS A 544 4.00 27.73 -4.10
C LYS A 544 4.39 28.54 -5.34
N ALA A 545 3.88 29.75 -5.52
CA ALA A 545 4.15 30.57 -6.71
C ALA A 545 5.64 30.94 -6.82
N GLN A 546 6.32 31.16 -5.68
CA GLN A 546 7.75 31.48 -5.68
C GLN A 546 8.56 30.36 -6.34
N ILE A 547 8.29 29.10 -5.99
CA ILE A 547 9.07 27.97 -6.47
C ILE A 547 8.80 27.64 -7.94
N CYS A 548 7.66 28.11 -8.45
CA CYS A 548 7.27 28.08 -9.86
C CYS A 548 7.79 29.28 -10.69
N GLY A 549 8.69 30.09 -10.13
CA GLY A 549 9.34 31.21 -10.85
C GLY A 549 8.48 32.47 -10.99
N MET A 550 7.46 32.65 -10.15
CA MET A 550 6.50 33.77 -10.25
C MET A 550 6.87 34.98 -9.39
N GLY A 551 8.13 35.09 -8.97
CA GLY A 551 8.63 36.17 -8.14
C GLY A 551 9.39 35.68 -6.90
N GLY A 552 10.04 36.60 -6.19
CA GLY A 552 10.91 36.27 -5.05
C GLY A 552 12.34 35.95 -5.49
N LYS A 553 13.08 35.24 -4.63
CA LYS A 553 14.50 34.91 -4.87
C LYS A 553 14.65 33.81 -5.93
N PRO A 554 15.46 34.01 -7.01
CA PRO A 554 15.71 32.99 -8.03
C PRO A 554 16.28 31.68 -7.48
N SER A 555 17.02 31.74 -6.36
CA SER A 555 17.51 30.56 -5.64
C SER A 555 16.42 29.67 -5.05
N ARG A 556 15.14 29.98 -5.27
CA ARG A 556 13.99 29.16 -4.87
C ARG A 556 13.22 28.58 -6.06
N PHE A 557 13.59 28.86 -7.31
CA PHE A 557 12.78 28.51 -8.49
C PHE A 557 12.89 27.03 -8.90
N TYR A 558 13.12 26.12 -7.95
CA TYR A 558 13.47 24.74 -8.27
C TYR A 558 12.34 23.95 -8.94
N ALA A 559 11.06 24.26 -8.71
CA ALA A 559 9.97 23.61 -9.46
C ALA A 559 9.96 24.04 -10.93
N HIS A 560 10.22 25.33 -11.19
CA HIS A 560 10.40 25.85 -12.55
C HIS A 560 11.64 25.24 -13.25
N GLU A 561 12.76 25.17 -12.53
CA GLU A 561 14.03 24.64 -13.05
C GLU A 561 13.92 23.12 -13.34
N LEU A 562 13.24 22.35 -12.49
CA LEU A 562 12.97 20.91 -12.68
C LEU A 562 11.99 20.65 -13.83
N ALA A 563 10.88 21.40 -13.91
CA ALA A 563 9.93 21.28 -15.02
C ALA A 563 10.60 21.60 -16.37
N SER A 564 11.50 22.59 -16.38
CA SER A 564 12.31 22.93 -17.55
C SER A 564 13.29 21.83 -17.98
N ARG A 565 13.51 20.80 -17.14
CA ARG A 565 14.36 19.63 -17.39
C ARG A 565 13.56 18.36 -17.71
N GLY A 566 12.24 18.44 -17.77
CA GLY A 566 11.39 17.29 -18.11
C GLY A 566 10.81 16.53 -16.92
N PHE A 567 10.89 17.07 -15.69
CA PHE A 567 10.15 16.53 -14.56
C PHE A 567 8.72 17.06 -14.55
N VAL A 568 7.74 16.22 -14.26
CA VAL A 568 6.40 16.70 -13.86
C VAL A 568 6.49 17.22 -12.43
N CYS A 569 6.08 18.44 -12.14
CA CYS A 569 6.21 19.01 -10.79
C CYS A 569 4.85 19.41 -10.22
N LEU A 570 4.53 18.90 -9.03
CA LEU A 570 3.39 19.38 -8.24
C LEU A 570 3.91 20.24 -7.09
N ALA A 571 3.42 21.48 -7.01
CA ALA A 571 3.77 22.46 -5.99
C ALA A 571 2.54 22.86 -5.17
N PRO A 572 2.20 22.13 -4.08
CA PRO A 572 1.09 22.48 -3.20
C PRO A 572 1.47 23.61 -2.22
N ASP A 573 0.48 24.37 -1.76
CA ASP A 573 0.64 25.28 -0.62
C ASP A 573 0.63 24.52 0.72
N TYR A 574 1.44 24.98 1.66
CA TYR A 574 1.40 24.55 3.06
C TYR A 574 0.21 25.22 3.78
N PRO A 575 -0.47 24.53 4.73
CA PRO A 575 -1.58 25.10 5.50
C PRO A 575 -1.31 26.51 6.07
N SER A 576 -2.24 27.43 5.82
CA SER A 576 -2.18 28.85 6.23
C SER A 576 -1.13 29.71 5.51
N PHE A 577 -0.61 29.28 4.34
CA PHE A 577 0.25 30.09 3.47
C PHE A 577 -0.42 30.36 2.11
N ALA A 578 -0.04 31.49 1.50
CA ALA A 578 -0.50 31.93 0.19
C ALA A 578 -2.01 31.83 0.03
N GLU A 579 -2.49 30.92 -0.82
CA GLU A 579 -3.93 30.79 -1.12
C GLU A 579 -4.63 29.80 -0.17
N TYR A 580 -3.86 29.07 0.64
CA TYR A 580 -4.39 28.05 1.51
C TYR A 580 -4.75 28.60 2.90
N SER A 581 -5.96 29.12 3.05
CA SER A 581 -6.47 29.49 4.37
C SER A 581 -6.83 28.26 5.19
N PHE A 582 -6.19 28.10 6.35
CA PHE A 582 -6.49 27.04 7.31
C PHE A 582 -6.49 27.60 8.74
N ASP A 583 -7.54 27.32 9.49
CA ASP A 583 -7.72 27.77 10.88
C ASP A 583 -7.52 26.60 11.84
N PHE A 584 -6.44 26.64 12.63
CA PHE A 584 -6.11 25.59 13.59
C PHE A 584 -6.96 25.62 14.87
N ASP A 585 -7.68 26.71 15.14
CA ASP A 585 -8.49 26.87 16.36
C ASP A 585 -9.94 26.38 16.16
N THR A 586 -10.51 26.53 14.96
CA THR A 586 -11.90 26.10 14.66
C THR A 586 -12.01 24.80 13.85
N ALA A 587 -10.93 24.29 13.24
CA ALA A 587 -10.96 23.11 12.36
C ALA A 587 -10.83 21.72 13.06
N ASN A 588 -11.01 21.62 14.38
CA ASN A 588 -10.84 20.33 15.10
C ASN A 588 -11.94 19.31 14.73
N PRO A 589 -11.63 18.03 14.37
CA PRO A 589 -10.74 17.21 15.20
C PRO A 589 -9.70 16.25 14.56
N PRO A 590 -9.36 16.17 13.24
CA PRO A 590 -8.45 15.11 12.81
C PRO A 590 -6.97 15.41 13.09
N TYR A 591 -6.54 16.68 13.07
CA TYR A 591 -5.12 17.02 13.13
C TYR A 591 -4.74 17.78 14.39
N VAL A 592 -3.77 17.25 15.11
CA VAL A 592 -3.13 17.90 16.27
C VAL A 592 -2.25 19.07 15.85
N SER A 593 -1.77 19.06 14.60
CA SER A 593 -0.70 19.94 14.15
C SER A 593 -0.77 20.22 12.65
N GLY A 594 -0.34 21.41 12.25
CA GLY A 594 -0.20 21.77 10.84
C GLY A 594 0.89 20.97 10.11
N SER A 595 1.88 20.46 10.85
CA SER A 595 2.87 19.53 10.28
C SER A 595 2.23 18.23 9.82
N MET A 596 1.37 17.60 10.64
CA MET A 596 0.67 16.38 10.21
C MET A 596 -0.34 16.65 9.09
N LYS A 597 -1.01 17.81 9.13
CA LYS A 597 -1.89 18.23 8.03
C LYS A 597 -1.12 18.36 6.71
N ALA A 598 0.04 19.01 6.73
CA ALA A 598 0.87 19.18 5.54
C ALA A 598 1.41 17.86 5.01
N ILE A 599 1.80 16.93 5.89
CA ILE A 599 2.20 15.56 5.50
C ILE A 599 1.06 14.85 4.77
N TRP A 600 -0.17 14.94 5.30
CA TRP A 600 -1.33 14.36 4.62
C TRP A 600 -1.60 15.01 3.26
N ASP A 601 -1.55 16.33 3.16
CA ASP A 601 -1.76 17.06 1.90
C ASP A 601 -0.75 16.69 0.84
N ASN A 602 0.48 16.46 1.27
CA ASN A 602 1.57 15.99 0.42
C ASN A 602 1.33 14.54 -0.04
N ILE A 603 0.91 13.64 0.84
CA ILE A 603 0.53 12.25 0.48
C ILE A 603 -0.59 12.26 -0.57
N ARG A 604 -1.60 13.10 -0.38
CA ARG A 604 -2.69 13.29 -1.35
C ARG A 604 -2.20 13.93 -2.66
N GLY A 605 -1.19 14.78 -2.60
CA GLY A 605 -0.49 15.30 -3.77
C GLY A 605 0.29 14.21 -4.54
N VAL A 606 0.88 13.23 -3.84
CA VAL A 606 1.50 12.06 -4.48
C VAL A 606 0.44 11.17 -5.13
N ASP A 607 -0.74 11.01 -4.51
CA ASP A 607 -1.86 10.31 -5.14
C ASP A 607 -2.28 10.99 -6.46
N LEU A 608 -2.35 12.32 -6.46
CA LEU A 608 -2.61 13.09 -7.68
C LEU A 608 -1.55 12.84 -8.75
N LEU A 609 -0.25 12.84 -8.38
CA LEU A 609 0.83 12.56 -9.32
C LEU A 609 0.75 11.15 -9.91
N GLU A 610 0.44 10.13 -9.10
CA GLU A 610 0.28 8.75 -9.58
C GLU A 610 -0.92 8.58 -10.52
N ASN A 611 -1.92 9.44 -10.44
CA ASN A 611 -3.10 9.43 -11.32
C ASN A 611 -2.84 10.07 -12.69
N LEU A 612 -1.70 10.73 -12.90
CA LEU A 612 -1.37 11.34 -14.17
C LEU A 612 -0.78 10.31 -15.15
N PRO A 613 -1.36 10.09 -16.34
CA PRO A 613 -0.80 9.17 -17.34
C PRO A 613 0.63 9.52 -17.77
N CYS A 614 1.01 10.80 -17.68
CA CYS A 614 2.35 11.28 -18.00
C CYS A 614 3.38 11.10 -16.89
N VAL A 615 3.04 10.52 -15.74
CA VAL A 615 3.94 10.30 -14.60
C VAL A 615 4.30 8.84 -14.43
N SER A 616 5.59 8.56 -14.33
CA SER A 616 6.08 7.24 -13.93
C SER A 616 5.98 7.09 -12.41
N ARG A 617 5.04 6.25 -11.94
CA ARG A 617 4.75 6.02 -10.51
C ARG A 617 5.96 5.60 -9.68
N ASP A 618 6.91 4.89 -10.29
CA ASP A 618 8.14 4.44 -9.62
C ASP A 618 9.26 5.49 -9.60
N GLN A 619 9.00 6.71 -10.08
CA GLN A 619 10.00 7.76 -10.26
C GLN A 619 9.54 9.11 -9.68
N ILE A 620 8.90 9.07 -8.50
CA ILE A 620 8.43 10.27 -7.79
C ILE A 620 9.41 10.63 -6.67
N GLY A 621 9.95 11.84 -6.68
CA GLY A 621 10.77 12.40 -5.61
C GLY A 621 10.10 13.58 -4.88
N VAL A 622 10.73 14.04 -3.80
CA VAL A 622 10.33 15.24 -3.07
C VAL A 622 11.52 16.19 -2.89
N ILE A 623 11.28 17.49 -3.02
CA ILE A 623 12.28 18.55 -2.84
C ILE A 623 11.68 19.73 -2.09
N GLY A 624 12.45 20.32 -1.18
CA GLY A 624 12.04 21.57 -0.54
C GLY A 624 13.17 22.35 0.10
N HIS A 625 12.87 23.60 0.45
CA HIS A 625 13.80 24.51 1.13
C HIS A 625 13.17 25.10 2.40
N SER A 626 13.92 25.20 3.50
CA SER A 626 13.45 25.77 4.77
C SER A 626 12.20 25.05 5.29
N LEU A 627 11.04 25.72 5.38
CA LEU A 627 9.73 25.08 5.61
C LEU A 627 9.56 23.82 4.77
N GLY A 628 9.70 23.93 3.46
CA GLY A 628 9.60 22.81 2.54
C GLY A 628 10.70 21.77 2.74
N GLY A 629 11.85 22.17 3.28
CA GLY A 629 13.00 21.29 3.50
C GLY A 629 12.76 20.27 4.61
N HIS A 630 12.23 20.69 5.78
CA HIS A 630 11.80 19.71 6.78
C HIS A 630 10.52 19.00 6.37
N ASN A 631 9.60 19.68 5.68
CA ASN A 631 8.36 19.05 5.24
C ASN A 631 8.63 17.91 4.24
N ALA A 632 9.66 18.05 3.39
CA ALA A 632 10.14 16.99 2.52
C ALA A 632 10.63 15.77 3.31
N LEU A 633 11.42 15.99 4.37
CA LEU A 633 11.90 14.92 5.25
C LEU A 633 10.75 14.22 5.97
N PHE A 634 9.85 14.98 6.59
CA PHE A 634 8.72 14.41 7.32
C PHE A 634 7.79 13.63 6.40
N THR A 635 7.45 14.19 5.23
CA THR A 635 6.63 13.49 4.24
C THR A 635 7.30 12.20 3.78
N ALA A 636 8.62 12.23 3.53
CA ALA A 636 9.35 11.03 3.13
C ALA A 636 9.29 9.92 4.18
N VAL A 637 9.30 10.23 5.49
CA VAL A 637 9.16 9.23 6.55
C VAL A 637 7.81 8.51 6.50
N PHE A 638 6.73 9.23 6.19
CA PHE A 638 5.37 8.67 6.15
C PHE A 638 4.95 8.12 4.78
N ASP A 639 5.62 8.49 3.69
CA ASP A 639 5.29 8.00 2.35
C ASP A 639 6.51 7.34 1.67
N GLN A 640 6.49 6.01 1.62
CA GLN A 640 7.54 5.20 1.01
C GLN A 640 7.49 5.20 -0.54
N ARG A 641 6.45 5.79 -1.16
CA ARG A 641 6.39 5.95 -2.63
C ARG A 641 7.40 6.99 -3.12
N LEU A 642 7.79 7.94 -2.26
CA LEU A 642 8.85 8.91 -2.55
C LEU A 642 10.22 8.22 -2.61
N ARG A 643 10.81 8.21 -3.81
CA ARG A 643 12.05 7.48 -4.16
C ARG A 643 13.32 8.29 -4.01
N ALA A 644 13.22 9.61 -3.92
CA ALA A 644 14.34 10.48 -3.64
C ALA A 644 13.88 11.68 -2.83
N THR A 645 14.66 12.06 -1.82
CA THR A 645 14.35 13.16 -0.92
C THR A 645 15.47 14.20 -0.99
N VAL A 646 15.12 15.45 -1.26
CA VAL A 646 16.04 16.58 -1.25
C VAL A 646 15.59 17.60 -0.22
N THR A 647 16.49 17.93 0.70
CA THR A 647 16.26 18.97 1.71
C THR A 647 17.35 20.03 1.63
N SER A 648 16.93 21.29 1.53
CA SER A 648 17.84 22.46 1.59
C SER A 648 17.48 23.33 2.79
N CYS A 649 18.45 23.63 3.65
CA CYS A 649 18.23 24.44 4.85
C CYS A 649 17.01 23.98 5.67
N GLY A 650 16.75 22.68 5.75
CA GLY A 650 15.49 22.17 6.28
C GLY A 650 15.50 21.96 7.79
N PHE A 651 16.66 21.65 8.36
CA PHE A 651 16.73 21.11 9.72
C PHE A 651 18.11 21.29 10.35
N THR A 652 18.13 21.16 11.67
CA THR A 652 19.29 20.85 12.53
C THR A 652 18.76 19.98 13.67
N ALA A 653 19.62 19.22 14.36
CA ALA A 653 19.21 18.50 15.56
C ALA A 653 18.51 19.46 16.55
N PHE A 654 17.45 18.99 17.23
CA PHE A 654 16.62 19.84 18.08
C PHE A 654 17.42 20.51 19.20
N ALA A 655 18.42 19.83 19.75
CA ALA A 655 19.33 20.39 20.76
C ALA A 655 20.19 21.55 20.24
N ASP A 656 20.47 21.62 18.94
CA ASP A 656 21.25 22.68 18.30
C ASP A 656 20.36 23.81 17.76
N TYR A 657 19.05 23.59 17.58
CA TYR A 657 18.13 24.62 17.09
C TYR A 657 18.04 25.81 18.06
N TYR A 658 18.68 26.92 17.70
CA TYR A 658 18.85 28.11 18.56
C TYR A 658 19.36 27.76 19.98
N GLY A 659 20.27 26.79 20.08
CA GLY A 659 20.77 26.29 21.36
C GLY A 659 19.70 25.56 22.19
N GLY A 660 18.82 24.81 21.54
CA GLY A 660 17.75 24.03 22.16
C GLY A 660 16.44 24.81 22.35
N ASN A 661 16.34 26.04 21.84
CA ASN A 661 15.13 26.84 21.94
C ASN A 661 14.14 26.51 20.82
N LEU A 662 13.27 25.54 21.08
CA LEU A 662 12.31 25.02 20.10
C LEU A 662 11.11 25.92 19.81
N LYS A 663 11.04 27.16 20.32
CA LYS A 663 9.87 28.04 20.18
C LYS A 663 9.37 28.22 18.73
N GLY A 664 10.27 28.16 17.74
CA GLY A 664 9.88 28.24 16.32
C GLY A 664 8.99 27.08 15.86
N TRP A 665 9.11 25.91 16.49
CA TRP A 665 8.36 24.69 16.16
C TRP A 665 7.05 24.55 16.92
N THR A 666 6.78 25.37 17.93
CA THR A 666 5.67 25.13 18.88
C THR A 666 4.34 25.75 18.46
N THR A 667 4.28 26.42 17.31
CA THR A 667 3.02 27.03 16.83
C THR A 667 2.04 25.95 16.34
N PRO A 668 0.72 26.19 16.33
CA PRO A 668 -0.26 25.25 15.78
C PRO A 668 0.03 24.81 14.34
N ARG A 669 0.64 25.70 13.55
CA ARG A 669 1.07 25.45 12.17
C ARG A 669 2.18 24.41 12.04
N TYR A 670 2.96 24.22 13.11
CA TYR A 670 4.04 23.25 13.20
C TYR A 670 3.66 22.14 14.16
N MET A 671 4.23 22.08 15.36
CA MET A 671 4.11 20.99 16.33
C MET A 671 3.82 21.53 17.74
N PRO A 672 2.56 21.86 18.08
CA PRO A 672 2.23 22.49 19.36
C PRO A 672 2.52 21.62 20.60
N ARG A 673 2.52 20.28 20.45
CA ARG A 673 2.83 19.36 21.56
C ARG A 673 4.26 19.45 22.06
N ILE A 674 5.20 19.96 21.26
CA ILE A 674 6.56 20.26 21.74
C ILE A 674 6.47 21.15 22.99
N GLN A 675 5.61 22.17 22.98
CA GLN A 675 5.43 23.03 24.15
C GLN A 675 4.47 22.44 25.18
N THR A 676 3.33 21.88 24.75
CA THR A 676 2.24 21.53 25.67
C THR A 676 2.39 20.18 26.37
N VAL A 677 3.19 19.27 25.79
CA VAL A 677 3.46 17.93 26.33
C VAL A 677 4.91 17.79 26.77
N TYR A 678 5.84 18.30 25.95
CA TYR A 678 7.29 18.13 26.15
C TYR A 678 7.97 19.40 26.69
N GLU A 679 7.19 20.39 27.13
CA GLU A 679 7.66 21.61 27.82
C GLU A 679 8.69 22.45 27.04
N GLY A 680 8.80 22.28 25.71
CA GLY A 680 9.76 22.96 24.85
C GLY A 680 11.20 22.45 25.01
N GLN A 681 11.39 21.28 25.63
CA GLN A 681 12.70 20.72 25.98
C GLN A 681 13.13 19.62 24.98
N PRO A 682 14.23 19.81 24.23
CA PRO A 682 14.71 18.82 23.25
C PRO A 682 14.94 17.42 23.83
N ASP A 683 15.47 17.32 25.05
CA ASP A 683 15.78 16.06 25.74
C ASP A 683 14.54 15.28 26.19
N LYS A 684 13.35 15.89 26.13
CA LYS A 684 12.07 15.23 26.39
C LYS A 684 11.37 14.75 25.12
N LEU A 685 11.83 15.17 23.93
CA LEU A 685 11.18 14.78 22.68
C LEU A 685 11.43 13.29 22.38
N PRO A 686 10.42 12.57 21.85
CA PRO A 686 10.54 11.15 21.56
C PRO A 686 11.26 10.86 20.22
N PHE A 687 11.65 11.90 19.47
CA PHE A 687 12.47 11.79 18.24
C PHE A 687 13.29 13.07 18.02
N ASP A 688 14.36 12.98 17.25
CA ASP A 688 15.11 14.09 16.67
C ASP A 688 15.33 13.86 15.16
N PHE A 689 15.95 14.81 14.45
CA PHE A 689 16.27 14.67 13.03
C PHE A 689 17.28 13.55 12.76
N THR A 690 18.05 13.10 13.75
CA THR A 690 18.85 11.87 13.65
C THR A 690 17.99 10.67 13.25
N GLU A 691 16.86 10.48 13.94
CA GLU A 691 15.90 9.41 13.68
C GLU A 691 15.11 9.66 12.39
N VAL A 692 14.79 10.91 12.07
CA VAL A 692 14.08 11.24 10.81
C VAL A 692 14.90 10.81 9.59
N LEU A 693 16.21 11.06 9.57
CA LEU A 693 17.05 10.64 8.44
C LEU A 693 17.21 9.12 8.39
N GLU A 694 17.25 8.46 9.55
CA GLU A 694 17.29 7.01 9.67
C GLU A 694 16.03 6.35 9.08
N ALA A 695 14.84 6.89 9.37
CA ALA A 695 13.58 6.36 8.85
C ALA A 695 13.44 6.49 7.32
N ILE A 696 14.24 7.34 6.68
CA ILE A 696 14.29 7.46 5.21
C ILE A 696 15.16 6.36 4.59
N ALA A 697 16.16 5.86 5.31
CA ALA A 697 17.08 4.84 4.81
C ALA A 697 16.34 3.57 4.33
N PRO A 698 16.83 2.92 3.26
CA PRO A 698 18.01 3.23 2.43
C PRO A 698 17.74 4.18 1.26
N ARG A 699 16.59 4.88 1.23
CA ARG A 699 16.19 5.65 0.04
C ARG A 699 17.14 6.84 -0.20
N PRO A 700 17.39 7.21 -1.47
CA PRO A 700 18.16 8.40 -1.84
C PRO A 700 17.79 9.66 -1.05
N LEU A 701 18.79 10.24 -0.36
CA LEU A 701 18.67 11.44 0.46
C LEU A 701 19.81 12.41 0.12
N PHE A 702 19.44 13.63 -0.28
CA PHE A 702 20.38 14.73 -0.52
C PHE A 702 20.10 15.89 0.44
N VAL A 703 21.12 16.28 1.20
CA VAL A 703 21.08 17.37 2.18
C VAL A 703 21.98 18.52 1.72
N SER A 704 21.40 19.71 1.56
CA SER A 704 22.15 20.97 1.38
C SER A 704 22.03 21.82 2.64
N ALA A 705 23.10 21.90 3.44
CA ALA A 705 23.15 22.60 4.72
C ALA A 705 24.24 23.68 4.72
N PRO A 706 23.90 24.95 4.48
CA PRO A 706 24.88 26.02 4.44
C PRO A 706 25.63 26.25 5.76
N LYS A 707 26.92 26.57 5.67
CA LYS A 707 27.80 26.73 6.85
C LYS A 707 27.44 27.93 7.73
N ALA A 708 26.85 28.98 7.14
CA ALA A 708 26.47 30.21 7.83
C ALA A 708 24.94 30.36 7.97
N ASP A 709 24.19 29.25 7.92
CA ASP A 709 22.75 29.28 8.17
C ASP A 709 22.44 29.63 9.64
N SER A 710 21.78 30.76 9.85
CA SER A 710 21.44 31.24 11.20
C SER A 710 20.21 30.58 11.81
N ASN A 711 19.41 29.88 11.01
CA ASN A 711 18.20 29.18 11.48
C ASN A 711 18.53 27.74 11.85
N PHE A 712 19.34 27.08 11.04
CA PHE A 712 19.67 25.67 11.16
C PHE A 712 21.18 25.50 11.25
N GLU A 713 21.70 25.46 12.49
CA GLU A 713 23.13 25.41 12.73
C GLU A 713 23.74 24.14 12.11
N VAL A 714 24.76 24.31 11.25
CA VAL A 714 25.41 23.20 10.54
C VAL A 714 25.98 22.13 11.48
N LYS A 715 26.34 22.50 12.72
CA LYS A 715 26.80 21.57 13.76
C LYS A 715 25.78 20.46 14.06
N GLY A 716 24.51 20.81 14.19
CA GLY A 716 23.49 19.78 14.42
C GLY A 716 23.22 18.94 13.17
N VAL A 717 23.43 19.49 11.97
CA VAL A 717 23.38 18.70 10.72
C VAL A 717 24.53 17.68 10.66
N HIS A 718 25.75 18.05 11.05
CA HIS A 718 26.85 17.07 11.18
C HIS A 718 26.54 15.99 12.20
N THR A 719 25.88 16.33 13.30
CA THR A 719 25.42 15.32 14.28
C THR A 719 24.45 14.32 13.64
N CYS A 720 23.53 14.79 12.79
CA CYS A 720 22.64 13.92 12.03
C CYS A 720 23.39 13.09 10.97
N GLU A 721 24.36 13.66 10.27
CA GLU A 721 25.22 12.96 9.30
C GLU A 721 25.99 11.81 9.96
N ASP A 722 26.63 12.08 11.10
CA ASP A 722 27.39 11.10 11.88
C ASP A 722 26.50 9.94 12.37
N ALA A 723 25.24 10.24 12.73
CA ALA A 723 24.29 9.24 13.21
C ALA A 723 23.74 8.36 12.07
N VAL A 724 23.45 8.93 10.90
CA VAL A 724 22.77 8.22 9.81
C VAL A 724 23.74 7.47 8.89
N THR A 725 24.99 7.92 8.77
CA THR A 725 25.99 7.32 7.89
C THR A 725 26.23 5.82 8.15
N PRO A 726 26.38 5.35 9.41
CA PRO A 726 26.52 3.93 9.70
C PRO A 726 25.32 3.08 9.27
N VAL A 727 24.10 3.64 9.29
CA VAL A 727 22.88 2.95 8.86
C VAL A 727 22.91 2.73 7.34
N TYR A 728 23.24 3.76 6.56
CA TYR A 728 23.40 3.61 5.10
C TYR A 728 24.53 2.65 4.74
N GLN A 729 25.63 2.63 5.51
CA GLN A 729 26.72 1.65 5.35
C GLN A 729 26.26 0.22 5.62
N PHE A 730 25.55 0.02 6.73
CA PHE A 730 24.98 -1.29 7.07
C PHE A 730 24.04 -1.81 5.98
N LEU A 731 23.24 -0.93 5.39
CA LEU A 731 22.33 -1.23 4.29
C LEU A 731 23.00 -1.30 2.91
N GLN A 732 24.32 -1.07 2.80
CA GLN A 732 25.06 -1.02 1.54
C GLN A 732 24.47 0.00 0.55
N ALA A 733 24.06 1.14 1.08
CA ALA A 733 23.37 2.21 0.37
C ALA A 733 24.12 3.55 0.47
N GLU A 734 25.42 3.56 0.74
CA GLU A 734 26.21 4.80 0.93
C GLU A 734 26.08 5.76 -0.25
N ASP A 735 26.00 5.23 -1.48
CA ASP A 735 25.82 6.01 -2.71
C ASP A 735 24.48 6.78 -2.76
N ASN A 736 23.53 6.45 -1.89
CA ASN A 736 22.23 7.11 -1.78
C ASN A 736 22.25 8.31 -0.81
N LEU A 737 23.29 8.47 0.01
CA LEU A 737 23.38 9.53 1.03
C LEU A 737 24.37 10.63 0.61
N HIS A 738 23.89 11.87 0.47
CA HIS A 738 24.71 13.00 0.02
C HIS A 738 24.53 14.21 0.93
N PHE A 739 25.63 14.76 1.45
CA PHE A 739 25.65 16.02 2.18
C PHE A 739 26.49 17.07 1.45
N GLN A 740 25.97 18.29 1.36
CA GLN A 740 26.64 19.46 0.80
C GLN A 740 26.59 20.62 1.79
N TYR A 741 27.75 21.25 2.01
CA TYR A 741 27.93 22.34 2.97
C TYR A 741 28.40 23.63 2.28
N PRO A 742 27.51 24.30 1.51
CA PRO A 742 27.89 25.51 0.80
C PRO A 742 28.30 26.63 1.76
N ASP A 743 29.27 27.45 1.34
CA ASP A 743 29.73 28.61 2.09
C ASP A 743 28.82 29.82 1.83
N CYS A 744 27.60 29.75 2.36
CA CYS A 744 26.59 30.79 2.28
C CYS A 744 25.71 30.81 3.54
N GLU A 745 24.84 31.82 3.63
CA GLU A 745 23.80 31.92 4.67
C GLU A 745 22.62 30.97 4.37
N HIS A 746 21.41 31.28 4.86
CA HIS A 746 20.18 30.51 4.63
C HIS A 746 19.71 30.57 3.16
N ASP A 747 20.44 29.90 2.26
CA ASP A 747 20.23 29.92 0.83
C ASP A 747 20.40 28.55 0.15
N PHE A 748 19.92 28.44 -1.09
CA PHE A 748 20.07 27.25 -1.92
C PHE A 748 20.77 27.65 -3.22
N PRO A 749 22.12 27.70 -3.26
CA PRO A 749 22.88 28.25 -4.39
C PRO A 749 22.69 27.49 -5.72
N GLU A 750 22.93 28.16 -6.85
CA GLU A 750 22.71 27.60 -8.20
C GLU A 750 23.57 26.38 -8.50
N ASP A 751 24.84 26.41 -8.12
CA ASP A 751 25.78 25.30 -8.27
C ASP A 751 25.37 24.07 -7.46
N VAL A 752 24.78 24.26 -6.26
CA VAL A 752 24.25 23.16 -5.45
C VAL A 752 22.94 22.64 -6.05
N ARG A 753 22.03 23.52 -6.51
CA ARG A 753 20.81 23.11 -7.21
C ARG A 753 21.12 22.29 -8.45
N GLU A 754 22.15 22.67 -9.21
CA GLU A 754 22.55 21.92 -10.40
C GLU A 754 23.05 20.51 -10.07
N GLN A 755 23.83 20.36 -9.01
CA GLN A 755 24.26 19.05 -8.51
C GLN A 755 23.05 18.19 -8.10
N VAL A 756 22.08 18.80 -7.39
CA VAL A 756 20.83 18.14 -7.01
C VAL A 756 20.07 17.65 -8.24
N TYR A 757 19.94 18.45 -9.30
CA TYR A 757 19.20 18.05 -10.51
C TYR A 757 19.87 16.88 -11.23
N GLN A 758 21.19 16.93 -11.38
CA GLN A 758 21.95 15.82 -11.97
C GLN A 758 21.89 14.55 -11.12
N TRP A 759 21.82 14.70 -9.79
CA TRP A 759 21.64 13.60 -8.87
C TRP A 759 20.22 13.01 -8.97
N LEU A 760 19.17 13.84 -9.01
CA LEU A 760 17.78 13.41 -9.18
C LEU A 760 17.56 12.66 -10.49
N GLU A 761 18.13 13.17 -11.59
CA GLU A 761 18.08 12.49 -12.89
C GLU A 761 18.67 11.07 -12.85
N LYS A 762 19.67 10.83 -11.99
CA LYS A 762 20.26 9.51 -11.78
C LYS A 762 19.51 8.68 -10.75
N ALA A 763 19.01 9.30 -9.68
CA ALA A 763 18.35 8.61 -8.57
C ALA A 763 16.97 8.07 -8.98
N LEU A 764 16.24 8.82 -9.82
CA LEU A 764 14.87 8.47 -10.21
C LEU A 764 14.79 7.67 -11.51
N LYS A 765 15.79 7.68 -12.41
CA LYS A 765 15.75 6.94 -13.69
C LYS A 765 16.35 5.53 -13.62
N LYS A 766 16.52 4.94 -12.43
CA LYS A 766 17.15 3.62 -12.25
C LYS A 766 16.24 2.45 -12.66
#